data_AF-G2FEL7-F1
#
_entry.id   AF-G2FEL7-F1
#
_cell.length_a   1.000
_cell.length_b   1.000
_cell.length_c   1.000
_cell.angle_alpha   90.00
_cell.angle_beta   90.00
_cell.angle_gamma   90.00
#
_symmetry.space_group_name_H-M   'P 1'
#
loop_
_entity.id
_entity.type
_entity.pdbx_description
1 polymer ?
#
loop_
_entity_poly.entity_id
_entity_poly.type
_entity_poly.pdbx_seq_one_letter_code
_entity_poly.pdbx_strand_id
1 'polypeptide(L)'
;MHTKLLAALLLTLSWQAFGAEGRPTHYQVTRPMQIQQQLEAAYLAKGVGYRPRTEHLEADGSPRYLNRLILEDSPYLLQHAHNPVDWYPWGEAAFAKAKRENKPIFLSIGYSTCHWCHVMERESFENESIARFLNEHFIAIKVDRESHPDIDETYMTAVMLMTGSGGWPMSSLLTPEGKPFFGGTYFPPQQFASVLQQIQTIWEERPEDTRQQAERVAKAVEAANSQRGKAKALDSQAADKAVAQMLRSFDELQGGFSQAPKFPHEPWLFLLLDQLQRQPHPEALQALEVTLDAMARGGIYDQAGGGFHRYSTDNEWLVPHFEKMLYNQAQLARIYLLAWRLTGKEQYRRVVTQTLDYVLREMTAPSGGFYSATDADSAGEEGLFFTWIPAEIRDALEPRDAGLAIELYAISERGNFEGRNILHLPQSLEEYAETKSMNLEALHQRIDHINQVLRQIREQREHPLRDDKIVTAWNGMMITAFAQAADLLDSDSYRQAAERAAEFLWQHNRKGAGQLWRVHLDGKSSISANQEDYAYLGEGLSYLYDLTGDPKWLSRSRELADAMLARFQEKDGGFYMSEAGEDHFNAMGRPRDGGSDNAIASGSSVALHLLQRLWLRSGHLDYKTAAESLIAYFAANIERQPNGYTYMLSAVDNLNQGERTHRGYAALGGIRLEAGLKPMSDNKQLLELAIQIPEGWHINAHHPLGESLIPTELRLANNQHEWHMAPVTYPSPVQQKLTFQHDPLLVYEGNIQLQATLEHKRTPGNGGATLLDLELQLQACSDEVCLPPETIRLQPIMR
;
A
#
# COMPACT_ATOMS: atom_id res chain seq x y z
N MET A 1 30.61 -6.08 -23.63
CA MET A 1 32.08 -6.27 -23.65
C MET A 1 32.86 -5.10 -23.02
N HIS A 2 32.40 -3.84 -23.09
CA HIS A 2 33.06 -2.72 -22.40
C HIS A 2 32.76 -2.57 -20.90
N THR A 3 31.68 -3.15 -20.38
CA THR A 3 31.37 -3.23 -18.94
C THR A 3 32.38 -4.06 -18.14
N LYS A 4 33.05 -5.04 -18.79
CA LYS A 4 34.13 -5.81 -18.15
C LYS A 4 35.45 -5.05 -18.06
N LEU A 5 35.66 -4.00 -18.86
CA LEU A 5 36.87 -3.18 -18.79
C LEU A 5 36.84 -2.21 -17.61
N LEU A 6 35.68 -1.64 -17.26
CA LEU A 6 35.52 -0.89 -16.00
C LEU A 6 35.66 -1.81 -14.79
N ALA A 7 35.08 -3.02 -14.85
CA ALA A 7 35.19 -3.99 -13.76
C ALA A 7 36.62 -4.51 -13.52
N ALA A 8 37.45 -4.58 -14.56
CA ALA A 8 38.85 -5.03 -14.46
C ALA A 8 39.81 -3.93 -13.97
N LEU A 9 39.45 -2.65 -14.11
CA LEU A 9 40.21 -1.51 -13.57
C LEU A 9 39.95 -1.27 -12.06
N LEU A 10 38.90 -1.87 -11.49
CA LEU A 10 38.52 -1.75 -10.07
C LEU A 10 39.49 -2.46 -9.09
N LEU A 11 40.46 -3.24 -9.57
CA LEU A 11 41.23 -4.19 -8.74
C LEU A 11 42.68 -3.79 -8.42
N THR A 12 43.17 -2.61 -8.80
CA THR A 12 44.60 -2.27 -8.63
C THR A 12 44.89 -0.84 -8.15
N LEU A 13 44.14 -0.31 -7.18
CA LEU A 13 44.54 0.91 -6.47
C LEU A 13 44.55 0.63 -4.97
N SER A 14 45.75 0.67 -4.39
CA SER A 14 45.99 0.52 -2.97
C SER A 14 45.54 1.78 -2.22
N TRP A 15 44.87 1.55 -1.09
CA TRP A 15 44.39 2.55 -0.14
C TRP A 15 45.58 3.38 0.38
N GLN A 16 45.79 4.59 -0.14
CA GLN A 16 46.61 5.59 0.54
C GLN A 16 45.71 6.36 1.51
N ALA A 17 46.09 6.30 2.78
CA ALA A 17 45.33 6.76 3.92
C ALA A 17 44.83 8.20 3.77
N PHE A 18 43.55 8.39 4.09
CA PHE A 18 43.02 9.69 4.48
C PHE A 18 43.73 10.14 5.79
N GLY A 19 44.78 10.96 5.65
CA GLY A 19 45.54 11.63 6.73
C GLY A 19 47.05 11.46 6.55
N ALA A 20 47.95 12.45 6.69
CA ALA A 20 47.95 13.84 7.16
C ALA A 20 49.03 14.59 6.33
N GLU A 21 48.99 15.92 6.14
CA GLU A 21 49.60 16.91 7.04
C GLU A 21 49.13 18.34 6.65
N GLY A 22 48.81 19.17 7.64
CA GLY A 22 48.78 20.64 7.49
C GLY A 22 47.46 21.34 7.13
N ARG A 23 46.29 20.69 7.21
CA ARG A 23 44.99 21.32 6.93
C ARG A 23 44.11 21.45 8.19
N PRO A 24 43.21 22.45 8.28
CA PRO A 24 42.47 22.78 9.51
C PRO A 24 41.79 21.56 10.14
N THR A 25 41.73 21.56 11.48
CA THR A 25 41.21 20.45 12.30
C THR A 25 39.73 20.14 12.02
N HIS A 26 38.98 21.08 11.43
CA HIS A 26 37.58 20.90 11.05
C HIS A 26 37.35 21.42 9.63
N TYR A 27 36.64 20.65 8.82
CA TYR A 27 36.19 21.05 7.49
C TYR A 27 34.94 21.92 7.60
N GLN A 28 34.90 23.09 6.95
CA GLN A 28 33.70 23.94 6.88
C GLN A 28 33.31 24.23 5.42
N VAL A 29 32.01 24.12 5.15
CA VAL A 29 31.43 24.43 3.84
C VAL A 29 31.19 25.93 3.74
N THR A 30 31.77 26.58 2.73
CA THR A 30 31.53 28.00 2.47
C THR A 30 30.25 28.18 1.65
N ARG A 31 29.30 29.01 2.14
CA ARG A 31 28.02 29.30 1.47
C ARG A 31 27.81 30.81 1.32
N PRO A 32 26.97 31.25 0.36
CA PRO A 32 26.50 32.63 0.34
C PRO A 32 25.83 33.01 1.67
N MET A 33 26.11 34.22 2.17
CA MET A 33 25.62 34.70 3.47
C MET A 33 24.09 34.57 3.63
N GLN A 34 23.33 34.83 2.56
CA GLN A 34 21.88 34.69 2.57
C GLN A 34 21.41 33.25 2.86
N ILE A 35 22.08 32.25 2.28
CA ILE A 35 21.75 30.85 2.55
C ILE A 35 22.10 30.52 4.00
N GLN A 36 23.30 30.91 4.46
CA GLN A 36 23.73 30.66 5.83
C GLN A 36 22.70 31.20 6.86
N GLN A 37 22.24 32.44 6.66
CA GLN A 37 21.21 33.05 7.51
C GLN A 37 19.86 32.32 7.45
N GLN A 38 19.46 31.83 6.27
CA GLN A 38 18.24 31.03 6.14
C GLN A 38 18.33 29.71 6.89
N LEU A 39 19.46 29.02 6.81
CA LEU A 39 19.66 27.75 7.52
C LEU A 39 19.63 27.97 9.03
N GLU A 40 20.35 28.98 9.53
CA GLU A 40 20.37 29.33 10.96
C GLU A 40 18.98 29.71 11.47
N ALA A 41 18.23 30.51 10.72
CA ALA A 41 16.85 30.86 11.07
C ALA A 41 15.93 29.63 11.14
N ALA A 42 16.06 28.70 10.19
CA ALA A 42 15.28 27.47 10.18
C ALA A 42 15.63 26.55 11.34
N TYR A 43 16.92 26.40 11.68
CA TYR A 43 17.35 25.66 12.86
C TYR A 43 16.78 26.27 14.15
N LEU A 44 16.86 27.60 14.32
CA LEU A 44 16.28 28.29 15.48
C LEU A 44 14.75 28.11 15.56
N ALA A 45 14.06 28.07 14.41
CA ALA A 45 12.62 27.86 14.35
C ALA A 45 12.17 26.46 14.80
N LYS A 46 13.06 25.45 14.81
CA LYS A 46 12.76 24.13 15.38
C LYS A 46 12.57 24.16 16.90
N GLY A 47 13.03 25.23 17.57
CA GLY A 47 12.80 25.46 18.98
C GLY A 47 13.68 24.64 19.93
N VAL A 48 13.58 24.93 21.23
CA VAL A 48 14.47 24.39 22.28
C VAL A 48 14.37 22.87 22.51
N GLY A 49 13.27 22.26 22.07
CA GLY A 49 13.04 20.81 22.15
C GLY A 49 13.73 20.03 21.04
N TYR A 50 14.18 20.69 19.98
CA TYR A 50 14.83 20.03 18.86
C TYR A 50 16.17 19.43 19.29
N ARG A 51 16.44 18.21 18.82
CA ARG A 51 17.68 17.47 19.05
C ARG A 51 18.31 17.15 17.70
N PRO A 52 19.45 17.76 17.35
CA PRO A 52 20.15 17.43 16.12
C PRO A 52 20.51 15.94 16.09
N ARG A 53 20.12 15.24 15.02
CA ARG A 53 20.58 13.87 14.76
C ARG A 53 21.95 13.92 14.12
N THR A 54 23.00 13.95 14.95
CA THR A 54 24.40 13.85 14.50
C THR A 54 25.33 13.51 15.66
N GLU A 55 26.48 12.90 15.37
CA GLU A 55 27.58 12.79 16.32
C GLU A 55 28.43 14.08 16.43
N HIS A 56 28.27 15.00 15.49
CA HIS A 56 29.06 16.24 15.40
C HIS A 56 28.43 17.39 16.18
N LEU A 57 28.42 17.26 17.50
CA LEU A 57 27.91 18.29 18.40
C LEU A 57 29.04 19.20 18.93
N GLU A 58 28.72 20.47 19.11
CA GLU A 58 29.52 21.43 19.87
C GLU A 58 29.32 21.21 21.38
N ALA A 59 30.16 21.85 22.20
CA ALA A 59 30.12 21.70 23.66
C ALA A 59 28.79 22.15 24.30
N ASP A 60 28.03 23.01 23.62
CA ASP A 60 26.70 23.47 24.05
C ASP A 60 25.54 22.60 23.52
N GLY A 61 25.84 21.51 22.80
CA GLY A 61 24.86 20.61 22.21
C GLY A 61 24.26 21.11 20.88
N SER A 62 24.72 22.25 20.36
CA SER A 62 24.38 22.69 19.01
C SER A 62 25.12 21.84 17.96
N PRO A 63 24.58 21.68 16.75
CA PRO A 63 25.24 20.90 15.71
C PRO A 63 26.36 21.71 15.07
N ARG A 64 27.54 21.09 14.90
CA ARG A 64 28.67 21.67 14.16
C ARG A 64 28.33 21.92 12.69
N TYR A 65 27.51 21.04 12.13
CA TYR A 65 27.15 21.05 10.72
C TYR A 65 25.66 21.36 10.52
N LEU A 66 25.41 22.18 9.51
CA LEU A 66 24.07 22.55 9.07
C LEU A 66 24.09 22.65 7.55
N ASN A 67 23.15 21.98 6.89
CA ASN A 67 22.99 21.99 5.44
C ASN A 67 21.54 22.32 5.03
N ARG A 68 21.24 22.30 3.73
CA ARG A 68 19.96 22.78 3.19
C ARG A 68 18.75 21.93 3.58
N LEU A 69 18.97 20.69 3.99
CA LEU A 69 17.88 19.79 4.31
C LEU A 69 17.10 20.20 5.56
N ILE A 70 17.63 21.12 6.39
CA ILE A 70 16.89 21.72 7.52
C ILE A 70 15.63 22.49 7.07
N LEU A 71 15.58 22.89 5.79
CA LEU A 71 14.46 23.62 5.17
C LEU A 71 13.35 22.71 4.64
N GLU A 72 13.59 21.40 4.59
CA GLU A 72 12.68 20.43 3.98
C GLU A 72 11.57 19.99 4.95
N ASP A 73 10.47 19.50 4.38
CA ASP A 73 9.31 18.95 5.09
C ASP A 73 9.23 17.42 4.96
N SER A 74 10.39 16.76 4.92
CA SER A 74 10.53 15.31 4.97
C SER A 74 11.34 14.90 6.20
N PRO A 75 10.81 14.05 7.12
CA PRO A 75 11.56 13.53 8.25
C PRO A 75 12.85 12.84 7.84
N TYR A 76 12.83 12.08 6.73
CA TYR A 76 14.04 11.48 6.17
C TYR A 76 15.09 12.53 5.80
N LEU A 77 14.73 13.58 5.07
CA LEU A 77 15.69 14.62 4.70
C LEU A 77 16.19 15.38 5.93
N LEU A 78 15.30 15.68 6.89
CA LEU A 78 15.64 16.35 8.14
C LEU A 78 16.60 15.54 9.01
N GLN A 79 16.56 14.20 8.97
CA GLN A 79 17.54 13.34 9.64
C GLN A 79 18.96 13.58 9.14
N HIS A 80 19.14 14.06 7.90
CA HIS A 80 20.45 14.35 7.29
C HIS A 80 20.84 15.84 7.35
N ALA A 81 20.03 16.69 7.97
CA ALA A 81 20.24 18.16 8.00
C ALA A 81 21.54 18.59 8.71
N HIS A 82 22.10 17.70 9.53
CA HIS A 82 23.30 17.93 10.33
C HIS A 82 24.50 17.08 9.92
N ASN A 83 24.44 16.39 8.78
CA ASN A 83 25.62 15.71 8.25
C ASN A 83 26.67 16.74 7.76
N PRO A 84 27.97 16.40 7.82
CA PRO A 84 29.04 17.21 7.24
C PRO A 84 28.97 17.32 5.70
N VAL A 85 28.23 16.42 5.03
CA VAL A 85 27.92 16.55 3.59
C VAL A 85 27.00 17.76 3.37
N ASP A 86 27.33 18.64 2.42
CA ASP A 86 26.51 19.80 2.02
C ASP A 86 25.37 19.37 1.11
N TRP A 87 24.42 18.63 1.68
CA TRP A 87 23.28 18.13 0.95
C TRP A 87 22.43 19.25 0.34
N TYR A 88 21.98 19.00 -0.89
CA TYR A 88 20.88 19.70 -1.53
C TYR A 88 19.64 18.80 -1.54
N PRO A 89 18.43 19.36 -1.37
CA PRO A 89 17.22 18.70 -1.82
C PRO A 89 17.23 18.59 -3.35
N TRP A 90 16.36 17.74 -3.89
CA TRP A 90 16.12 17.73 -5.33
C TRP A 90 15.53 19.06 -5.80
N GLY A 91 16.18 19.74 -6.74
CA GLY A 91 15.67 20.98 -7.29
C GLY A 91 16.66 21.77 -8.13
N GLU A 92 16.16 22.80 -8.81
CA GLU A 92 16.90 23.61 -9.78
C GLU A 92 18.22 24.16 -9.23
N ALA A 93 18.26 24.56 -7.96
CA ALA A 93 19.45 25.12 -7.32
C ALA A 93 20.65 24.16 -7.35
N ALA A 94 20.42 22.86 -7.15
CA ALA A 94 21.47 21.84 -7.17
C ALA A 94 22.02 21.64 -8.59
N PHE A 95 21.13 21.48 -9.58
CA PHE A 95 21.49 21.31 -10.99
C PHE A 95 22.17 22.55 -11.58
N ALA A 96 21.69 23.75 -11.25
CA ALA A 96 22.31 25.01 -11.68
C ALA A 96 23.72 25.16 -11.12
N LYS A 97 23.95 24.75 -9.86
CA LYS A 97 25.29 24.70 -9.27
C LYS A 97 26.18 23.67 -9.97
N ALA A 98 25.68 22.45 -10.19
CA ALA A 98 26.41 21.39 -10.89
C ALA A 98 26.86 21.83 -12.28
N LYS A 99 25.98 22.49 -13.05
CA LYS A 99 26.28 23.03 -14.38
C LYS A 99 27.32 24.15 -14.32
N ARG A 100 27.16 25.12 -13.42
CA ARG A 100 28.08 26.25 -13.28
C ARG A 100 29.49 25.81 -12.89
N GLU A 101 29.60 24.81 -12.02
CA GLU A 101 30.88 24.31 -11.51
C GLU A 101 31.43 23.13 -12.31
N ASN A 102 30.68 22.63 -13.30
CA ASN A 102 30.99 21.44 -14.10
C ASN A 102 31.38 20.22 -13.22
N LYS A 103 30.62 20.02 -12.14
CA LYS A 103 30.82 18.91 -11.20
C LYS A 103 29.78 17.81 -11.40
N PRO A 104 30.17 16.53 -11.30
CA PRO A 104 29.19 15.45 -11.26
C PRO A 104 28.30 15.56 -10.02
N ILE A 105 27.12 14.96 -10.10
CA ILE A 105 26.16 14.90 -9.00
C ILE A 105 26.27 13.54 -8.34
N PHE A 106 26.32 13.52 -7.00
CA PHE A 106 26.08 12.32 -6.21
C PHE A 106 24.63 12.36 -5.72
N LEU A 107 23.79 11.47 -6.23
CA LEU A 107 22.39 11.34 -5.88
C LEU A 107 22.21 10.16 -4.92
N SER A 108 21.68 10.43 -3.72
CA SER A 108 21.31 9.43 -2.73
C SER A 108 19.80 9.45 -2.49
N ILE A 109 19.12 8.34 -2.79
CA ILE A 109 17.67 8.19 -2.57
C ILE A 109 17.41 7.14 -1.48
N GLY A 110 16.51 7.44 -0.55
CA GLY A 110 16.05 6.52 0.50
C GLY A 110 14.77 7.02 1.16
N TYR A 111 14.47 6.52 2.35
CA TYR A 111 13.28 6.85 3.15
C TYR A 111 13.58 6.69 4.65
N SER A 112 12.72 7.25 5.49
CA SER A 112 12.98 7.50 6.92
C SER A 112 13.22 6.23 7.74
N THR A 113 12.58 5.12 7.36
CA THR A 113 12.58 3.83 8.06
C THR A 113 13.49 2.79 7.42
N CYS A 114 14.32 3.20 6.46
CA CYS A 114 15.28 2.35 5.76
C CYS A 114 16.55 2.11 6.62
N HIS A 115 16.70 0.92 7.18
CA HIS A 115 17.87 0.55 8.00
C HIS A 115 19.21 0.79 7.27
N TRP A 116 19.39 0.24 6.07
CA TRP A 116 20.63 0.40 5.30
C TRP A 116 20.92 1.86 4.92
N CYS A 117 19.89 2.72 4.87
CA CYS A 117 20.07 4.14 4.64
C CYS A 117 20.69 4.83 5.87
N HIS A 118 20.30 4.42 7.09
CA HIS A 118 20.91 4.90 8.34
C HIS A 118 22.30 4.32 8.56
N VAL A 119 22.53 3.05 8.24
CA VAL A 119 23.88 2.46 8.28
C VAL A 119 24.83 3.23 7.37
N MET A 120 24.42 3.49 6.12
CA MET A 120 25.24 4.28 5.19
C MET A 120 25.47 5.71 5.68
N GLU A 121 24.48 6.30 6.34
CA GLU A 121 24.59 7.64 6.94
C GLU A 121 25.65 7.69 8.04
N ARG A 122 25.49 6.85 9.06
CA ARG A 122 26.42 6.80 10.21
C ARG A 122 27.83 6.45 9.77
N GLU A 123 27.99 5.49 8.88
CA GLU A 123 29.33 5.01 8.52
C GLU A 123 30.03 5.87 7.46
N SER A 124 29.28 6.48 6.53
CA SER A 124 29.84 7.20 5.38
C SER A 124 29.52 8.70 5.34
N PHE A 125 28.28 9.11 5.58
CA PHE A 125 27.88 10.52 5.45
C PHE A 125 28.24 11.37 6.67
N GLU A 126 28.37 10.76 7.85
CA GLU A 126 28.91 11.40 9.06
C GLU A 126 30.45 11.43 9.07
N ASN A 127 31.12 10.65 8.21
CA ASN A 127 32.57 10.67 8.15
C ASN A 127 33.10 11.97 7.50
N GLU A 128 33.69 12.86 8.30
CA GLU A 128 34.19 14.17 7.84
C GLU A 128 35.15 14.08 6.64
N SER A 129 35.93 13.00 6.52
CA SER A 129 36.90 12.83 5.42
C SER A 129 36.21 12.49 4.09
N ILE A 130 35.20 11.62 4.12
CA ILE A 130 34.35 11.28 2.98
C ILE A 130 33.49 12.48 2.59
N ALA A 131 32.89 13.14 3.58
CA ALA A 131 32.06 14.32 3.37
C ALA A 131 32.85 15.48 2.73
N ARG A 132 34.08 15.73 3.19
CA ARG A 132 35.00 16.70 2.58
C ARG A 132 35.24 16.38 1.10
N PHE A 133 35.58 15.13 0.79
CA PHE A 133 35.82 14.70 -0.58
C PHE A 133 34.57 14.87 -1.46
N LEU A 134 33.40 14.47 -0.97
CA LEU A 134 32.12 14.66 -1.64
C LEU A 134 31.87 16.15 -1.95
N ASN A 135 31.99 17.02 -0.96
CA ASN A 135 31.69 18.44 -1.11
C ASN A 135 32.69 19.17 -2.02
N GLU A 136 33.95 18.73 -2.05
CA GLU A 136 34.97 19.30 -2.93
C GLU A 136 34.75 18.92 -4.39
N HIS A 137 34.31 17.69 -4.68
CA HIS A 137 34.31 17.15 -6.06
C HIS A 137 32.92 16.92 -6.66
N PHE A 138 31.86 16.86 -5.86
CA PHE A 138 30.51 16.53 -6.29
C PHE A 138 29.49 17.57 -5.80
N ILE A 139 28.32 17.59 -6.45
CA ILE A 139 27.10 18.18 -5.87
C ILE A 139 26.27 17.05 -5.29
N ALA A 140 26.14 17.01 -3.96
CA ALA A 140 25.41 15.95 -3.27
C ALA A 140 23.91 16.29 -3.18
N ILE A 141 23.05 15.42 -3.71
CA ILE A 141 21.59 15.56 -3.67
C ILE A 141 21.00 14.39 -2.87
N LYS A 142 20.11 14.70 -1.93
CA LYS A 142 19.36 13.73 -1.13
C LYS A 142 17.89 13.77 -1.51
N VAL A 143 17.27 12.60 -1.71
CA VAL A 143 15.85 12.47 -2.08
C VAL A 143 15.14 11.47 -1.19
N ASP A 144 13.98 11.87 -0.69
CA ASP A 144 13.01 10.99 -0.07
C ASP A 144 12.11 10.37 -1.15
N ARG A 145 12.18 9.04 -1.32
CA ARG A 145 11.37 8.32 -2.32
C ARG A 145 9.88 8.37 -2.03
N GLU A 146 9.48 8.51 -0.77
CA GLU A 146 8.07 8.57 -0.40
C GLU A 146 7.46 9.90 -0.84
N SER A 147 8.29 10.93 -0.88
CA SER A 147 7.96 12.26 -1.38
C SER A 147 8.04 12.33 -2.91
N HIS A 148 9.05 11.70 -3.52
CA HIS A 148 9.30 11.74 -4.96
C HIS A 148 9.47 10.34 -5.60
N PRO A 149 8.39 9.53 -5.69
CA PRO A 149 8.50 8.17 -6.21
C PRO A 149 8.75 8.13 -7.73
N ASP A 150 8.45 9.20 -8.47
CA ASP A 150 8.74 9.35 -9.89
C ASP A 150 10.24 9.55 -10.16
N ILE A 151 10.92 10.33 -9.31
CA ILE A 151 12.38 10.47 -9.34
C ILE A 151 13.03 9.13 -8.96
N ASP A 152 12.53 8.48 -7.91
CA ASP A 152 12.97 7.16 -7.49
C ASP A 152 12.87 6.14 -8.62
N GLU A 153 11.72 6.01 -9.28
CA GLU A 153 11.49 5.08 -10.39
C GLU A 153 12.46 5.30 -11.56
N THR A 154 12.69 6.57 -11.92
CA THR A 154 13.58 6.92 -13.04
C THR A 154 15.02 6.48 -12.79
N TYR A 155 15.55 6.79 -11.60
CA TYR A 155 16.92 6.44 -11.27
C TYR A 155 17.07 4.97 -10.87
N MET A 156 16.04 4.36 -10.29
CA MET A 156 16.01 2.92 -10.02
C MET A 156 16.05 2.12 -11.32
N THR A 157 15.28 2.53 -12.33
CA THR A 157 15.35 1.95 -13.68
C THR A 157 16.77 2.05 -14.24
N ALA A 158 17.43 3.20 -14.09
CA ALA A 158 18.81 3.36 -14.53
C ALA A 158 19.78 2.40 -13.81
N VAL A 159 19.67 2.27 -12.48
CA VAL A 159 20.50 1.35 -11.68
C VAL A 159 20.26 -0.10 -12.06
N MET A 160 19.01 -0.51 -12.26
CA MET A 160 18.67 -1.87 -12.70
C MET A 160 19.22 -2.15 -14.10
N LEU A 161 19.14 -1.20 -15.04
CA LEU A 161 19.72 -1.36 -16.39
C LEU A 161 21.25 -1.46 -16.36
N MET A 162 21.92 -0.79 -15.41
CA MET A 162 23.38 -0.82 -15.27
C MET A 162 23.89 -2.07 -14.53
N THR A 163 23.18 -2.52 -13.49
CA THR A 163 23.69 -3.53 -12.53
C THR A 163 22.92 -4.85 -12.57
N GLY A 164 21.71 -4.88 -13.12
CA GLY A 164 20.81 -6.04 -13.10
C GLY A 164 20.00 -6.19 -11.81
N SER A 165 20.21 -5.32 -10.82
CA SER A 165 19.51 -5.33 -9.53
C SER A 165 19.23 -3.91 -9.04
N GLY A 166 18.38 -3.74 -8.04
CA GLY A 166 18.03 -2.44 -7.46
C GLY A 166 17.75 -2.55 -5.98
N GLY A 167 17.61 -1.42 -5.30
CA GLY A 167 17.31 -1.36 -3.87
C GLY A 167 17.76 -0.05 -3.23
N TRP A 168 17.41 0.12 -1.96
CA TRP A 168 17.75 1.30 -1.16
C TRP A 168 18.74 0.94 -0.04
N PRO A 169 19.65 1.86 0.35
CA PRO A 169 19.86 3.20 -0.19
C PRO A 169 20.33 3.14 -1.64
N MET A 170 19.79 3.98 -2.51
CA MET A 170 20.22 4.08 -3.89
C MET A 170 21.30 5.14 -4.01
N SER A 171 22.43 4.79 -4.62
CA SER A 171 23.60 5.64 -4.80
C SER A 171 23.93 5.77 -6.28
N SER A 172 23.66 6.95 -6.87
CA SER A 172 23.79 7.21 -8.30
C SER A 172 24.69 8.40 -8.60
N LEU A 173 25.50 8.29 -9.66
CA LEU A 173 26.42 9.34 -10.11
C LEU A 173 25.92 9.87 -11.45
N LEU A 174 25.67 11.18 -11.51
CA LEU A 174 25.02 11.84 -12.63
C LEU A 174 25.89 12.94 -13.23
N THR A 175 25.69 13.23 -14.52
CA THR A 175 26.22 14.46 -15.12
C THR A 175 25.52 15.69 -14.54
N PRO A 176 26.06 16.91 -14.75
CA PRO A 176 25.36 18.16 -14.38
C PRO A 176 23.95 18.33 -14.97
N GLU A 177 23.64 17.62 -16.05
CA GLU A 177 22.32 17.58 -16.70
C GLU A 177 21.38 16.53 -16.09
N GLY A 178 21.83 15.78 -15.07
CA GLY A 178 21.04 14.76 -14.37
C GLY A 178 21.06 13.38 -15.02
N LYS A 179 21.92 13.13 -16.03
CA LYS A 179 22.00 11.83 -16.70
C LYS A 179 22.87 10.85 -15.90
N PRO A 180 22.37 9.68 -15.48
CA PRO A 180 23.14 8.71 -14.70
C PRO A 180 24.18 8.02 -15.57
N PHE A 181 25.38 7.84 -15.04
CA PHE A 181 26.45 7.08 -15.72
C PHE A 181 27.02 5.95 -14.86
N PHE A 182 26.79 5.97 -13.54
CA PHE A 182 27.12 4.89 -12.63
C PHE A 182 26.07 4.84 -11.51
N GLY A 183 25.81 3.66 -10.97
CA GLY A 183 24.92 3.54 -9.82
C GLY A 183 24.98 2.16 -9.16
N GLY A 184 24.53 2.10 -7.92
CA GLY A 184 24.43 0.91 -7.10
C GLY A 184 23.57 1.18 -5.87
N THR A 185 23.58 0.25 -4.92
CA THR A 185 22.81 0.37 -3.68
C THR A 185 23.71 0.84 -2.52
N TYR A 186 23.84 0.02 -1.48
CA TYR A 186 24.72 0.26 -0.35
C TYR A 186 26.19 0.03 -0.73
N PHE A 187 27.06 0.95 -0.31
CA PHE A 187 28.52 0.82 -0.39
C PHE A 187 29.11 1.00 1.02
N PRO A 188 29.84 0.00 1.56
CA PRO A 188 30.61 0.18 2.78
C PRO A 188 31.62 1.34 2.66
N PRO A 189 31.98 2.02 3.76
CA PRO A 189 32.72 3.30 3.71
C PRO A 189 34.00 3.28 2.87
N GLN A 190 34.81 2.23 3.00
CA GLN A 190 36.06 2.10 2.25
C GLN A 190 35.82 1.92 0.75
N GLN A 191 34.81 1.11 0.40
CA GLN A 191 34.41 0.91 -0.99
C GLN A 191 33.80 2.19 -1.55
N PHE A 192 32.97 2.88 -0.78
CA PHE A 192 32.34 4.13 -1.17
C PHE A 192 33.39 5.20 -1.48
N ALA A 193 34.37 5.40 -0.59
CA ALA A 193 35.48 6.32 -0.81
C ALA A 193 36.28 5.99 -2.08
N SER A 194 36.57 4.69 -2.31
CA SER A 194 37.26 4.24 -3.52
C SER A 194 36.46 4.52 -4.80
N VAL A 195 35.15 4.26 -4.78
CA VAL A 195 34.24 4.58 -5.89
C VAL A 195 34.27 6.08 -6.18
N LEU A 196 34.12 6.94 -5.18
CA LEU A 196 34.13 8.39 -5.37
C LEU A 196 35.44 8.89 -5.99
N GLN A 197 36.59 8.40 -5.51
CA GLN A 197 37.91 8.78 -6.06
C GLN A 197 38.04 8.37 -7.52
N GLN A 198 37.65 7.14 -7.86
CA GLN A 198 37.72 6.66 -9.23
C GLN A 198 36.80 7.43 -10.17
N ILE A 199 35.58 7.74 -9.72
CA ILE A 199 34.64 8.55 -10.52
C ILE A 199 35.18 9.96 -10.74
N GLN A 200 35.78 10.59 -9.72
CA GLN A 200 36.42 11.90 -9.85
C GLN A 200 37.60 11.85 -10.85
N THR A 201 38.46 10.83 -10.78
CA THR A 201 39.58 10.66 -11.71
C THR A 201 39.08 10.50 -13.15
N ILE A 202 38.06 9.65 -13.36
CA ILE A 202 37.46 9.44 -14.68
C ILE A 202 36.78 10.72 -15.20
N TRP A 203 36.12 11.50 -14.33
CA TRP A 203 35.49 12.76 -14.72
C TRP A 203 36.51 13.81 -15.17
N GLU A 204 37.68 13.88 -14.54
CA GLU A 204 38.74 14.83 -14.90
C GLU A 204 39.53 14.39 -16.14
N GLU A 205 39.92 13.12 -16.21
CA GLU A 205 40.78 12.61 -17.28
C GLU A 205 39.99 12.23 -18.54
N ARG A 206 38.76 11.75 -18.39
CA ARG A 206 37.92 11.22 -19.49
C ARG A 206 36.45 11.69 -19.39
N PRO A 207 36.20 13.00 -19.35
CA PRO A 207 34.84 13.54 -19.21
C PRO A 207 33.92 13.13 -20.36
N GLU A 208 34.47 12.98 -21.57
CA GLU A 208 33.69 12.64 -22.76
C GLU A 208 33.20 11.19 -22.74
N ASP A 209 34.04 10.25 -22.29
CA ASP A 209 33.65 8.84 -22.10
C ASP A 209 32.47 8.73 -21.11
N THR A 210 32.54 9.51 -20.03
CA THR A 210 31.50 9.55 -19.00
C THR A 210 30.19 10.11 -19.56
N ARG A 211 30.25 11.22 -20.30
CA ARG A 211 29.06 11.79 -20.97
C ARG A 211 28.45 10.81 -21.97
N GLN A 212 29.26 10.14 -22.79
CA GLN A 212 28.77 9.14 -23.74
C GLN A 212 28.14 7.92 -23.05
N GLN A 213 28.65 7.52 -21.89
CA GLN A 213 27.99 6.50 -21.06
C GLN A 213 26.66 7.01 -20.52
N ALA A 214 26.63 8.24 -20.00
CA ALA A 214 25.40 8.86 -19.49
C ALA A 214 24.32 8.98 -20.56
N GLU A 215 24.67 9.38 -21.79
CA GLU A 215 23.74 9.44 -22.93
C GLU A 215 23.17 8.06 -23.29
N ARG A 216 23.98 7.01 -23.22
CA ARG A 216 23.53 5.64 -23.50
C ARG A 216 22.54 5.15 -22.45
N VAL A 217 22.83 5.39 -21.16
CA VAL A 217 21.93 5.03 -20.07
C VAL A 217 20.65 5.86 -20.16
N ALA A 218 20.75 7.18 -20.35
CA ALA A 218 19.58 8.05 -20.47
C ALA A 218 18.63 7.63 -21.60
N LYS A 219 19.16 7.29 -22.79
CA LYS A 219 18.36 6.75 -23.90
C LYS A 219 17.72 5.40 -23.59
N ALA A 220 18.40 4.54 -22.83
CA ALA A 220 17.86 3.26 -22.42
C ALA A 220 16.72 3.43 -21.41
N VAL A 221 16.86 4.36 -20.47
CA VAL A 221 15.79 4.76 -19.53
C VAL A 221 14.62 5.38 -20.29
N GLU A 222 14.88 6.30 -21.22
CA GLU A 222 13.85 6.91 -22.07
C GLU A 222 13.08 5.86 -22.87
N ALA A 223 13.77 4.87 -23.45
CA ALA A 223 13.15 3.77 -24.17
C ALA A 223 12.29 2.89 -23.25
N ALA A 224 12.73 2.62 -22.01
CA ALA A 224 11.95 1.89 -21.02
C ALA A 224 10.69 2.68 -20.60
N ASN A 225 10.84 3.97 -20.30
CA ASN A 225 9.75 4.87 -19.92
C ASN A 225 8.75 5.14 -21.06
N SER A 226 9.21 5.07 -22.31
CA SER A 226 8.39 5.30 -23.50
C SER A 226 7.80 4.01 -24.08
N GLN A 227 7.99 2.87 -23.43
CA GLN A 227 7.47 1.60 -23.93
C GLN A 227 5.93 1.64 -23.93
N ARG A 228 5.35 1.57 -25.13
CA ARG A 228 3.89 1.54 -25.31
C ARG A 228 3.37 0.11 -25.26
N GLY A 229 2.22 -0.05 -24.61
CA GLY A 229 1.40 -1.24 -24.77
C GLY A 229 0.98 -1.41 -26.23
N LYS A 230 0.99 -2.65 -26.74
CA LYS A 230 0.28 -2.97 -27.98
C LYS A 230 -1.15 -3.34 -27.62
N ALA A 231 -2.09 -2.46 -27.96
CA ALA A 231 -3.51 -2.68 -27.71
C ALA A 231 -3.96 -4.03 -28.30
N LYS A 232 -4.44 -4.91 -27.43
CA LYS A 232 -5.06 -6.20 -27.79
C LYS A 232 -6.06 -6.61 -26.71
N ALA A 233 -6.91 -7.57 -27.04
CA ALA A 233 -7.76 -8.21 -26.05
C ALA A 233 -6.89 -9.01 -25.08
N LEU A 234 -7.21 -8.93 -23.78
CA LEU A 234 -6.58 -9.75 -22.75
C LEU A 234 -7.15 -11.18 -22.81
N ASP A 235 -6.29 -12.17 -22.63
CA ASP A 235 -6.67 -13.56 -22.49
C ASP A 235 -7.56 -13.76 -21.24
N SER A 236 -8.71 -14.41 -21.41
CA SER A 236 -9.65 -14.68 -20.31
C SER A 236 -9.09 -15.63 -19.24
N GLN A 237 -8.00 -16.34 -19.53
CA GLN A 237 -7.31 -17.22 -18.58
C GLN A 237 -6.14 -16.54 -17.85
N ALA A 238 -5.98 -15.22 -17.96
CA ALA A 238 -4.84 -14.53 -17.37
C ALA A 238 -4.78 -14.64 -15.83
N ALA A 239 -5.93 -14.56 -15.15
CA ALA A 239 -6.04 -14.76 -13.69
C ALA A 239 -5.67 -16.18 -13.27
N ASP A 240 -6.23 -17.20 -13.93
CA ASP A 240 -5.88 -18.61 -13.68
C ASP A 240 -4.38 -18.86 -13.87
N LYS A 241 -3.78 -18.28 -14.92
CA LYS A 241 -2.34 -18.36 -15.15
C LYS A 241 -1.56 -17.71 -14.02
N ALA A 242 -1.94 -16.51 -13.58
CA ALA A 242 -1.29 -15.84 -12.43
C ALA A 242 -1.31 -16.75 -11.20
N VAL A 243 -2.48 -17.25 -10.81
CA VAL A 243 -2.64 -18.15 -9.65
C VAL A 243 -1.75 -19.38 -9.80
N ALA A 244 -1.75 -20.03 -10.96
CA ALA A 244 -0.91 -21.20 -11.20
C ALA A 244 0.61 -20.87 -11.12
N GLN A 245 1.04 -19.65 -11.47
CA GLN A 245 2.43 -19.23 -11.28
C GLN A 245 2.75 -19.02 -9.80
N MET A 246 1.83 -18.41 -9.05
CA MET A 246 1.98 -18.13 -7.63
C MET A 246 2.09 -19.40 -6.80
N LEU A 247 1.22 -20.39 -7.08
CA LEU A 247 1.23 -21.69 -6.39
C LEU A 247 2.53 -22.47 -6.61
N ARG A 248 3.25 -22.25 -7.71
CA ARG A 248 4.59 -22.86 -7.91
C ARG A 248 5.68 -22.26 -7.03
N SER A 249 5.45 -21.05 -6.50
CA SER A 249 6.37 -20.35 -5.60
C SER A 249 5.94 -20.47 -4.13
N PHE A 250 4.80 -21.12 -3.85
CA PHE A 250 4.26 -21.27 -2.51
C PHE A 250 5.18 -22.15 -1.64
N ASP A 251 5.50 -21.65 -0.45
CA ASP A 251 6.19 -22.40 0.58
C ASP A 251 5.17 -23.16 1.43
N GLU A 252 5.00 -24.45 1.15
CA GLU A 252 4.03 -25.31 1.84
C GLU A 252 4.34 -25.51 3.34
N LEU A 253 5.58 -25.30 3.77
CA LEU A 253 6.01 -25.53 5.16
C LEU A 253 5.77 -24.31 6.02
N GLN A 254 6.15 -23.13 5.53
CA GLN A 254 6.15 -21.89 6.31
C GLN A 254 5.17 -20.83 5.78
N GLY A 255 4.49 -21.09 4.67
CA GLY A 255 3.65 -20.10 4.01
C GLY A 255 4.43 -19.00 3.29
N GLY A 256 3.74 -18.22 2.47
CA GLY A 256 4.34 -17.19 1.61
C GLY A 256 4.78 -17.70 0.25
N PHE A 257 5.31 -16.78 -0.56
CA PHE A 257 5.62 -17.01 -1.98
C PHE A 257 7.08 -16.69 -2.35
N SER A 258 7.94 -16.48 -1.36
CA SER A 258 9.36 -16.22 -1.56
C SER A 258 10.18 -16.89 -0.46
N GLN A 259 11.49 -16.99 -0.67
CA GLN A 259 12.45 -17.34 0.38
C GLN A 259 12.83 -16.08 1.18
N ALA A 260 13.64 -16.24 2.23
CA ALA A 260 14.18 -15.16 3.05
C ALA A 260 15.03 -14.17 2.23
N PRO A 261 14.89 -12.84 2.44
CA PRO A 261 13.88 -12.21 3.30
C PRO A 261 12.46 -12.36 2.72
N LYS A 262 11.49 -12.72 3.56
CA LYS A 262 10.10 -12.98 3.20
C LYS A 262 9.22 -11.74 3.30
N PHE A 263 8.55 -11.41 2.20
CA PHE A 263 7.54 -10.36 2.13
C PHE A 263 6.12 -10.96 2.07
N PRO A 264 5.08 -10.29 2.62
CA PRO A 264 3.71 -10.80 2.58
C PRO A 264 3.12 -10.99 1.18
N HIS A 265 3.58 -10.23 0.17
CA HIS A 265 3.03 -10.20 -1.20
C HIS A 265 1.52 -9.91 -1.21
N GLU A 266 1.12 -8.77 -0.63
CA GLU A 266 -0.29 -8.40 -0.46
C GLU A 266 -1.11 -8.39 -1.76
N PRO A 267 -0.63 -7.85 -2.90
CA PRO A 267 -1.37 -7.91 -4.17
C PRO A 267 -1.69 -9.33 -4.65
N TRP A 268 -0.79 -10.28 -4.37
CA TRP A 268 -0.99 -11.70 -4.69
C TRP A 268 -2.10 -12.29 -3.82
N LEU A 269 -2.09 -11.99 -2.52
CA LEU A 269 -3.13 -12.43 -1.59
C LEU A 269 -4.51 -11.87 -1.97
N PHE A 270 -4.60 -10.62 -2.45
CA PHE A 270 -5.84 -10.07 -2.98
C PHE A 270 -6.38 -10.85 -4.18
N LEU A 271 -5.53 -11.24 -5.14
CA LEU A 271 -5.98 -12.05 -6.27
C LEU A 271 -6.42 -13.45 -5.81
N LEU A 272 -5.69 -14.11 -4.91
CA LEU A 272 -6.12 -15.41 -4.38
C LEU A 272 -7.49 -15.32 -3.73
N LEU A 273 -7.73 -14.29 -2.91
CA LEU A 273 -9.02 -14.03 -2.28
C LEU A 273 -10.12 -13.83 -3.32
N ASP A 274 -9.89 -12.98 -4.33
CA ASP A 274 -10.86 -12.74 -5.41
C ASP A 274 -11.20 -14.02 -6.17
N GLN A 275 -10.20 -14.83 -6.53
CA GLN A 275 -10.42 -16.07 -7.27
C GLN A 275 -11.13 -17.13 -6.41
N LEU A 276 -10.78 -17.25 -5.13
CA LEU A 276 -11.46 -18.14 -4.18
C LEU A 276 -12.91 -17.74 -3.93
N GLN A 277 -13.24 -16.45 -4.00
CA GLN A 277 -14.62 -15.96 -3.93
C GLN A 277 -15.45 -16.31 -5.17
N ARG A 278 -14.80 -16.57 -6.31
CA ARG A 278 -15.47 -16.91 -7.58
C ARG A 278 -15.65 -18.41 -7.76
N GLN A 279 -14.66 -19.19 -7.37
CA GLN A 279 -14.66 -20.63 -7.55
C GLN A 279 -13.85 -21.35 -6.45
N PRO A 280 -14.31 -22.52 -5.97
CA PRO A 280 -13.52 -23.34 -5.06
C PRO A 280 -12.20 -23.78 -5.70
N HIS A 281 -11.08 -23.56 -5.00
CA HIS A 281 -9.75 -24.00 -5.42
C HIS A 281 -8.95 -24.47 -4.19
N PRO A 282 -8.98 -25.76 -3.83
CA PRO A 282 -8.41 -26.27 -2.57
C PRO A 282 -6.93 -25.91 -2.34
N GLU A 283 -6.09 -26.02 -3.37
CA GLU A 283 -4.66 -25.67 -3.26
C GLU A 283 -4.43 -24.17 -3.00
N ALA A 284 -5.24 -23.30 -3.61
CA ALA A 284 -5.16 -21.86 -3.40
C ALA A 284 -5.69 -21.46 -2.02
N LEU A 285 -6.74 -22.15 -1.54
CA LEU A 285 -7.24 -21.96 -0.17
C LEU A 285 -6.18 -22.37 0.84
N GLN A 286 -5.55 -23.53 0.65
CA GLN A 286 -4.44 -23.98 1.50
C GLN A 286 -3.29 -22.98 1.48
N ALA A 287 -2.89 -22.49 0.29
CA ALA A 287 -1.82 -21.50 0.17
C ALA A 287 -2.13 -20.20 0.91
N LEU A 288 -3.37 -19.72 0.79
CA LEU A 288 -3.86 -18.55 1.52
C LEU A 288 -3.82 -18.80 3.03
N GLU A 289 -4.44 -19.87 3.52
CA GLU A 289 -4.57 -20.13 4.95
C GLU A 289 -3.23 -20.38 5.62
N VAL A 290 -2.36 -21.22 5.05
CA VAL A 290 -1.02 -21.48 5.61
C VAL A 290 -0.21 -20.19 5.69
N THR A 291 -0.29 -19.33 4.66
CA THR A 291 0.40 -18.04 4.65
C THR A 291 -0.12 -17.10 5.74
N LEU A 292 -1.44 -16.95 5.86
CA LEU A 292 -2.06 -16.06 6.86
C LEU A 292 -1.88 -16.58 8.29
N ASP A 293 -2.03 -17.89 8.50
CA ASP A 293 -1.84 -18.53 9.81
C ASP A 293 -0.35 -18.47 10.24
N ALA A 294 0.60 -18.59 9.30
CA ALA A 294 2.03 -18.43 9.61
C ALA A 294 2.39 -16.98 9.97
N MET A 295 1.96 -16.00 9.17
CA MET A 295 2.22 -14.58 9.47
C MET A 295 1.58 -14.13 10.78
N ALA A 296 0.33 -14.52 11.05
CA ALA A 296 -0.38 -14.12 12.28
C ALA A 296 0.26 -14.71 13.54
N ARG A 297 0.90 -15.88 13.44
CA ARG A 297 1.62 -16.52 14.55
C ARG A 297 3.08 -16.10 14.66
N GLY A 298 3.68 -15.64 13.56
CA GLY A 298 5.06 -15.20 13.51
C GLY A 298 5.33 -13.92 14.30
N GLY A 299 6.60 -13.56 14.40
CA GLY A 299 7.05 -12.28 14.94
C GLY A 299 6.85 -11.12 13.97
N ILE A 300 6.54 -11.37 12.69
CA ILE A 300 6.08 -10.33 11.76
C ILE A 300 4.78 -9.66 12.22
N TYR A 301 3.93 -10.39 12.95
CA TYR A 301 2.77 -9.83 13.62
C TYR A 301 3.12 -9.49 15.07
N ASP A 302 2.97 -8.23 15.46
CA ASP A 302 3.25 -7.80 16.83
C ASP A 302 2.20 -8.37 17.79
N GLN A 303 2.53 -9.49 18.44
CA GLN A 303 1.61 -10.23 19.29
C GLN A 303 1.03 -9.38 20.44
N ALA A 304 1.78 -8.40 20.96
CA ALA A 304 1.35 -7.57 22.09
C ALA A 304 0.60 -6.30 21.65
N GLY A 305 1.05 -5.66 20.56
CA GLY A 305 0.53 -4.39 20.07
C GLY A 305 -0.51 -4.49 18.96
N GLY A 306 -0.54 -5.61 18.24
CA GLY A 306 -1.19 -5.68 16.93
C GLY A 306 -0.40 -4.95 15.84
N GLY A 307 -0.88 -5.10 14.61
CA GLY A 307 -0.21 -4.58 13.43
C GLY A 307 0.99 -5.42 12.99
N PHE A 308 1.39 -5.21 11.74
CA PHE A 308 2.42 -5.99 11.07
C PHE A 308 3.69 -5.19 10.85
N HIS A 309 4.82 -5.84 11.06
CA HIS A 309 6.10 -5.40 10.56
C HIS A 309 6.19 -5.62 9.03
N ARG A 310 7.08 -4.89 8.36
CA ARG A 310 7.09 -4.80 6.89
C ARG A 310 7.40 -6.14 6.21
N TYR A 311 8.37 -6.89 6.74
CA TYR A 311 8.80 -8.18 6.20
C TYR A 311 9.57 -8.98 7.25
N SER A 312 9.80 -10.28 6.99
CA SER A 312 10.64 -11.13 7.83
C SER A 312 12.02 -11.34 7.19
N THR A 313 13.07 -11.29 8.00
CA THR A 313 14.45 -11.57 7.56
C THR A 313 14.72 -13.07 7.42
N ASP A 314 13.87 -13.92 8.01
CA ASP A 314 13.93 -15.38 7.96
C ASP A 314 12.78 -15.99 7.14
N ASN A 315 12.73 -17.33 7.09
CA ASN A 315 11.71 -18.06 6.35
C ASN A 315 10.47 -18.35 7.21
N GLU A 316 10.62 -18.33 8.54
CA GLU A 316 9.63 -18.75 9.53
C GLU A 316 8.66 -17.64 9.93
N TRP A 317 8.84 -16.43 9.40
CA TRP A 317 8.13 -15.21 9.81
C TRP A 317 8.42 -14.80 11.25
N LEU A 318 9.51 -15.29 11.86
CA LEU A 318 9.82 -15.07 13.26
C LEU A 318 10.61 -13.78 13.48
N VAL A 319 11.63 -13.50 12.66
CA VAL A 319 12.50 -12.32 12.83
C VAL A 319 12.09 -11.18 11.88
N PRO A 320 11.25 -10.23 12.31
CA PRO A 320 10.85 -9.12 11.47
C PRO A 320 12.01 -8.15 11.22
N HIS A 321 11.92 -7.41 10.13
CA HIS A 321 12.49 -6.06 10.09
C HIS A 321 11.48 -5.15 10.79
N PHE A 322 11.81 -4.62 11.98
CA PHE A 322 10.83 -4.12 12.96
C PHE A 322 10.07 -2.84 12.56
N GLU A 323 10.36 -2.29 11.38
CA GLU A 323 9.61 -1.23 10.73
C GLU A 323 8.13 -1.60 10.53
N LYS A 324 7.22 -0.65 10.79
CA LYS A 324 5.79 -0.79 10.49
C LYS A 324 5.33 0.32 9.54
N MET A 325 4.82 -0.07 8.37
CA MET A 325 4.33 0.87 7.36
C MET A 325 2.81 0.90 7.31
N LEU A 326 2.24 2.09 7.06
CA LEU A 326 0.80 2.27 6.96
C LEU A 326 0.19 1.42 5.85
N TYR A 327 0.86 1.31 4.70
CA TYR A 327 0.37 0.52 3.57
C TYR A 327 0.33 -0.99 3.86
N ASN A 328 1.25 -1.51 4.70
CA ASN A 328 1.17 -2.91 5.14
C ASN A 328 -0.04 -3.11 6.05
N GLN A 329 -0.29 -2.17 7.00
CA GLN A 329 -1.46 -2.25 7.87
C GLN A 329 -2.76 -2.24 7.06
N ALA A 330 -2.87 -1.32 6.09
CA ALA A 330 -4.06 -1.19 5.27
C ALA A 330 -4.33 -2.44 4.43
N GLN A 331 -3.32 -2.97 3.75
CA GLN A 331 -3.49 -4.12 2.89
C GLN A 331 -3.73 -5.40 3.69
N LEU A 332 -2.94 -5.67 4.73
CA LEU A 332 -3.09 -6.88 5.55
C LEU A 332 -4.39 -6.86 6.34
N ALA A 333 -4.83 -5.73 6.89
CA ALA A 333 -6.15 -5.64 7.51
C ALA A 333 -7.27 -6.01 6.52
N ARG A 334 -7.19 -5.56 5.25
CA ARG A 334 -8.16 -5.95 4.21
C ARG A 334 -8.08 -7.42 3.87
N ILE A 335 -6.87 -7.96 3.71
CA ILE A 335 -6.65 -9.37 3.37
C ILE A 335 -7.22 -10.28 4.46
N TYR A 336 -6.88 -10.05 5.73
CA TYR A 336 -7.44 -10.83 6.84
C TYR A 336 -8.96 -10.65 6.98
N LEU A 337 -9.51 -9.47 6.65
CA LEU A 337 -10.96 -9.23 6.68
C LEU A 337 -11.69 -10.04 5.62
N LEU A 338 -11.16 -10.04 4.39
CA LEU A 338 -11.71 -10.83 3.29
C LEU A 338 -11.50 -12.33 3.51
N ALA A 339 -10.36 -12.73 4.09
CA ALA A 339 -10.10 -14.12 4.47
C ALA A 339 -11.05 -14.59 5.58
N TRP A 340 -11.32 -13.76 6.59
CA TRP A 340 -12.34 -14.05 7.60
C TRP A 340 -13.71 -14.23 6.96
N ARG A 341 -14.12 -13.32 6.05
CA ARG A 341 -15.40 -13.45 5.33
C ARG A 341 -15.48 -14.74 4.51
N LEU A 342 -14.38 -15.14 3.88
CA LEU A 342 -14.29 -16.36 3.06
C LEU A 342 -14.30 -17.64 3.89
N THR A 343 -13.60 -17.66 5.04
CA THR A 343 -13.32 -18.91 5.79
C THR A 343 -14.17 -19.07 7.05
N GLY A 344 -14.62 -17.96 7.65
CA GLY A 344 -15.25 -17.93 8.97
C GLY A 344 -14.28 -18.07 10.16
N LYS A 345 -12.96 -18.12 9.91
CA LYS A 345 -11.92 -18.29 10.94
C LYS A 345 -11.81 -17.07 11.85
N GLU A 346 -12.26 -17.17 13.09
CA GLU A 346 -12.33 -16.03 14.03
C GLU A 346 -10.95 -15.44 14.35
N GLN A 347 -9.86 -16.22 14.26
CA GLN A 347 -8.51 -15.68 14.41
C GLN A 347 -8.19 -14.59 13.37
N TYR A 348 -8.73 -14.69 12.15
CA TYR A 348 -8.52 -13.66 11.14
C TYR A 348 -9.26 -12.37 11.49
N ARG A 349 -10.50 -12.45 12.01
CA ARG A 349 -11.24 -11.29 12.53
C ARG A 349 -10.50 -10.60 13.68
N ARG A 350 -9.89 -11.39 14.56
CA ARG A 350 -9.05 -10.89 15.66
C ARG A 350 -7.83 -10.13 15.13
N VAL A 351 -7.11 -10.67 14.15
CA VAL A 351 -5.95 -10.03 13.53
C VAL A 351 -6.32 -8.70 12.86
N VAL A 352 -7.44 -8.65 12.11
CA VAL A 352 -7.96 -7.40 11.52
C VAL A 352 -8.21 -6.36 12.59
N THR A 353 -8.96 -6.73 13.63
CA THR A 353 -9.38 -5.82 14.69
C THR A 353 -8.16 -5.25 15.41
N GLN A 354 -7.23 -6.09 15.81
CA GLN A 354 -6.01 -5.68 16.50
C GLN A 354 -5.09 -4.82 15.61
N THR A 355 -5.04 -5.09 14.30
CA THR A 355 -4.28 -4.27 13.33
C THR A 355 -4.89 -2.89 13.16
N LEU A 356 -6.22 -2.79 13.00
CA LEU A 356 -6.90 -1.50 12.87
C LEU A 356 -6.88 -0.71 14.18
N ASP A 357 -7.02 -1.38 15.32
CA ASP A 357 -6.87 -0.76 16.64
C ASP A 357 -5.45 -0.23 16.87
N TYR A 358 -4.42 -0.92 16.36
CA TYR A 358 -3.05 -0.40 16.35
C TYR A 358 -2.97 0.92 15.58
N VAL A 359 -3.54 0.98 14.38
CA VAL A 359 -3.55 2.21 13.58
C VAL A 359 -4.30 3.34 14.30
N LEU A 360 -5.46 3.06 14.91
CA LEU A 360 -6.23 4.05 15.66
C LEU A 360 -5.45 4.62 16.84
N ARG A 361 -4.69 3.78 17.56
CA ARG A 361 -3.94 4.19 18.75
C ARG A 361 -2.64 4.91 18.42
N GLU A 362 -1.86 4.38 17.47
CA GLU A 362 -0.44 4.73 17.34
C GLU A 362 -0.14 5.51 16.05
N MET A 363 -0.93 5.29 15.00
CA MET A 363 -0.71 5.89 13.68
C MET A 363 -1.72 6.99 13.32
N THR A 364 -2.70 7.31 14.17
CA THR A 364 -3.73 8.31 13.84
C THR A 364 -3.35 9.69 14.38
N ALA A 365 -3.33 10.69 13.49
CA ALA A 365 -3.08 12.07 13.89
C ALA A 365 -4.32 12.66 14.60
N PRO A 366 -4.15 13.50 15.64
CA PRO A 366 -5.26 14.15 16.32
C PRO A 366 -6.16 14.97 15.39
N SER A 367 -5.57 15.59 14.37
CA SER A 367 -6.29 16.35 13.32
C SER A 367 -7.14 15.49 12.38
N GLY A 368 -6.96 14.16 12.42
CA GLY A 368 -7.40 13.26 11.36
C GLY A 368 -6.26 12.94 10.39
N GLY A 369 -6.46 11.87 9.60
CA GLY A 369 -5.41 11.26 8.80
C GLY A 369 -4.52 10.31 9.62
N PHE A 370 -3.65 9.62 8.90
CA PHE A 370 -2.79 8.56 9.40
C PHE A 370 -1.33 8.82 9.00
N TYR A 371 -0.45 8.65 9.98
CA TYR A 371 1.00 8.74 9.85
C TYR A 371 1.55 7.61 8.97
N SER A 372 2.67 7.84 8.32
CA SER A 372 3.15 6.99 7.24
C SER A 372 3.85 5.73 7.73
N ALA A 373 4.64 5.82 8.80
CA ALA A 373 5.46 4.72 9.27
C ALA A 373 5.96 4.85 10.72
N THR A 374 6.51 3.76 11.26
CA THR A 374 7.32 3.71 12.48
C THR A 374 8.62 2.96 12.19
N ASP A 375 9.73 3.52 12.66
CA ASP A 375 11.09 3.01 12.45
C ASP A 375 11.34 1.65 13.12
N ALA A 376 12.39 0.95 12.68
CA ALA A 376 12.81 -0.33 13.26
C ALA A 376 13.67 -0.14 14.52
N ASP A 377 14.39 0.98 14.62
CA ASP A 377 15.34 1.28 15.70
C ASP A 377 14.67 2.04 16.87
N SER A 378 15.02 1.67 18.11
CA SER A 378 14.67 2.40 19.33
C SER A 378 15.86 2.41 20.28
N ALA A 379 16.20 3.56 20.90
CA ALA A 379 17.39 3.70 21.76
C ALA A 379 18.71 3.26 21.10
N GLY A 380 18.78 3.32 19.75
CA GLY A 380 19.95 2.95 18.97
C GLY A 380 20.13 1.46 18.68
N GLU A 381 19.14 0.63 19.04
CA GLU A 381 19.12 -0.82 18.78
C GLU A 381 17.85 -1.22 18.01
N GLU A 382 17.98 -2.07 17.00
CA GLU A 382 16.85 -2.57 16.20
C GLU A 382 15.97 -3.50 17.06
N GLY A 383 14.65 -3.28 17.07
CA GLY A 383 13.70 -4.20 17.71
C GLY A 383 13.67 -4.21 19.24
N LEU A 384 14.51 -3.42 19.92
CA LEU A 384 14.56 -3.37 21.39
C LEU A 384 13.19 -3.03 22.02
N PHE A 385 12.44 -2.12 21.40
CA PHE A 385 11.09 -1.76 21.82
C PHE A 385 10.16 -2.99 21.87
N PHE A 386 10.26 -3.89 20.89
CA PHE A 386 9.32 -5.00 20.68
C PHE A 386 9.69 -6.30 21.41
N THR A 387 10.94 -6.45 21.85
CA THR A 387 11.46 -7.72 22.39
C THR A 387 11.50 -7.77 23.92
N TRP A 388 11.49 -8.99 24.47
CA TRP A 388 11.32 -9.24 25.91
C TRP A 388 12.35 -10.21 26.49
N ILE A 389 12.70 -10.02 27.76
CA ILE A 389 13.38 -11.04 28.56
C ILE A 389 12.41 -11.69 29.57
N PRO A 390 12.64 -12.94 30.00
CA PRO A 390 11.73 -13.62 30.94
C PRO A 390 11.50 -12.87 32.26
N ALA A 391 12.50 -12.13 32.74
CA ALA A 391 12.38 -11.31 33.94
C ALA A 391 11.34 -10.19 33.78
N GLU A 392 11.36 -9.46 32.65
CA GLU A 392 10.39 -8.40 32.35
C GLU A 392 8.94 -8.94 32.33
N ILE A 393 8.72 -10.16 31.82
CA ILE A 393 7.40 -10.80 31.80
C ILE A 393 6.93 -11.17 33.21
N ARG A 394 7.82 -11.67 34.06
CA ARG A 394 7.51 -12.03 35.46
C ARG A 394 7.27 -10.81 36.34
N ASP A 395 7.94 -9.70 36.05
CA ASP A 395 7.76 -8.45 36.78
C ASP A 395 6.47 -7.73 36.34
N ALA A 396 6.06 -7.89 35.08
CA ALA A 396 4.88 -7.23 34.52
C ALA A 396 3.54 -7.92 34.85
N LEU A 397 3.53 -9.26 35.02
CA LEU A 397 2.32 -10.07 35.10
C LEU A 397 2.23 -10.83 36.43
N GLU A 398 1.01 -11.08 36.88
CA GLU A 398 0.76 -12.01 37.99
C GLU A 398 1.33 -13.41 37.69
N PRO A 399 1.80 -14.19 38.69
CA PRO A 399 2.56 -15.42 38.45
C PRO A 399 1.90 -16.43 37.51
N ARG A 400 0.56 -16.53 37.54
CA ARG A 400 -0.22 -17.45 36.69
C ARG A 400 -0.29 -16.97 35.24
N ASP A 401 -0.27 -15.66 35.01
CA ASP A 401 -0.29 -15.04 33.67
C ASP A 401 1.12 -14.99 33.10
N ALA A 402 2.13 -14.68 33.91
CA ALA A 402 3.53 -14.77 33.53
C ALA A 402 3.90 -16.19 33.07
N GLY A 403 3.48 -17.22 33.82
CA GLY A 403 3.72 -18.61 33.45
C GLY A 403 3.05 -19.00 32.14
N LEU A 404 1.81 -18.54 31.91
CA LEU A 404 1.09 -18.76 30.66
C LEU A 404 1.78 -18.05 29.49
N ALA A 405 2.12 -16.77 29.63
CA ALA A 405 2.78 -15.99 28.59
C ALA A 405 4.14 -16.58 28.19
N ILE A 406 4.95 -16.97 29.19
CA ILE A 406 6.27 -17.57 28.93
C ILE A 406 6.16 -18.87 28.15
N GLU A 407 5.20 -19.73 28.51
CA GLU A 407 4.99 -21.00 27.80
C GLU A 407 4.40 -20.77 26.41
N LEU A 408 3.33 -19.97 26.31
CA LEU A 408 2.57 -19.74 25.07
C LEU A 408 3.44 -19.08 24.00
N TYR A 409 4.23 -18.07 24.37
CA TYR A 409 5.11 -17.35 23.46
C TYR A 409 6.51 -17.97 23.31
N ALA A 410 6.74 -19.15 23.91
CA ALA A 410 8.04 -19.83 23.94
C ALA A 410 9.22 -18.93 24.37
N ILE A 411 8.99 -18.10 25.40
CA ILE A 411 9.99 -17.16 25.92
C ILE A 411 11.07 -17.95 26.67
N SER A 412 12.33 -17.73 26.32
CA SER A 412 13.47 -18.43 26.92
C SER A 412 14.53 -17.46 27.47
N GLU A 413 15.35 -17.95 28.40
CA GLU A 413 16.49 -17.19 28.95
C GLU A 413 17.57 -16.90 27.88
N ARG A 414 17.66 -17.74 26.84
CA ARG A 414 18.61 -17.55 25.73
C ARG A 414 18.13 -16.47 24.74
N GLY A 415 16.82 -16.27 24.63
CA GLY A 415 16.24 -15.46 23.55
C GLY A 415 16.18 -16.19 22.21
N ASN A 416 15.38 -15.65 21.30
CA ASN A 416 15.31 -16.02 19.88
C ASN A 416 15.84 -14.91 18.95
N PHE A 417 16.21 -13.74 19.50
CA PHE A 417 16.79 -12.61 18.78
C PHE A 417 17.72 -11.82 19.70
N GLU A 418 19.03 -11.81 19.40
CA GLU A 418 20.04 -11.02 20.14
C GLU A 418 19.98 -11.12 21.68
N GLY A 419 19.69 -12.31 22.21
CA GLY A 419 19.56 -12.53 23.66
C GLY A 419 18.20 -12.15 24.27
N ARG A 420 17.27 -11.64 23.46
CA ARG A 420 15.89 -11.29 23.80
C ARG A 420 14.90 -12.15 23.02
N ASN A 421 13.62 -12.05 23.35
CA ASN A 421 12.55 -12.84 22.74
C ASN A 421 11.59 -11.93 21.96
N ILE A 422 11.44 -12.24 20.69
CA ILE A 422 10.31 -11.84 19.86
C ILE A 422 9.14 -12.76 20.24
N LEU A 423 8.01 -12.14 20.60
CA LEU A 423 6.79 -12.88 20.89
C LEU A 423 6.25 -13.48 19.59
N HIS A 424 6.00 -14.79 19.61
CA HIS A 424 5.43 -15.55 18.49
C HIS A 424 4.68 -16.75 19.06
N LEU A 425 3.78 -17.35 18.28
CA LEU A 425 2.97 -18.50 18.67
C LEU A 425 3.46 -19.77 17.95
N PRO A 426 4.25 -20.65 18.62
CA PRO A 426 4.78 -21.86 17.99
C PRO A 426 3.70 -22.82 17.46
N GLN A 427 2.53 -22.80 18.09
CA GLN A 427 1.33 -23.53 17.71
C GLN A 427 0.11 -22.60 17.76
N SER A 428 -1.00 -23.00 17.15
CA SER A 428 -2.25 -22.22 17.21
C SER A 428 -2.83 -22.17 18.63
N LEU A 429 -3.68 -21.17 18.89
CA LEU A 429 -4.35 -21.04 20.19
C LEU A 429 -5.35 -22.18 20.40
N GLU A 430 -5.95 -22.66 19.32
CA GLU A 430 -6.81 -23.83 19.26
C GLU A 430 -6.05 -25.09 19.72
N GLU A 431 -4.90 -25.38 19.11
CA GLU A 431 -4.05 -26.52 19.47
C GLU A 431 -3.53 -26.41 20.91
N TYR A 432 -3.12 -25.21 21.33
CA TYR A 432 -2.68 -24.98 22.70
C TYR A 432 -3.83 -25.21 23.70
N ALA A 433 -5.02 -24.67 23.42
CA ALA A 433 -6.20 -24.84 24.26
C ALA A 433 -6.60 -26.32 24.36
N GLU A 434 -6.58 -27.06 23.26
CA GLU A 434 -6.86 -28.50 23.25
C GLU A 434 -5.83 -29.26 24.08
N THR A 435 -4.54 -29.05 23.84
CA THR A 435 -3.42 -29.71 24.55
C THR A 435 -3.46 -29.43 26.05
N LYS A 436 -3.87 -28.22 26.45
CA LYS A 436 -3.97 -27.80 27.86
C LYS A 436 -5.36 -28.02 28.46
N SER A 437 -6.30 -28.58 27.70
CA SER A 437 -7.71 -28.73 28.12
C SER A 437 -8.31 -27.42 28.64
N MET A 438 -8.00 -26.31 27.98
CA MET A 438 -8.52 -24.97 28.27
C MET A 438 -9.69 -24.65 27.35
N ASN A 439 -10.63 -23.85 27.85
CA ASN A 439 -11.65 -23.26 26.99
C ASN A 439 -11.00 -22.18 26.12
N LEU A 440 -11.16 -22.26 24.79
CA LEU A 440 -10.53 -21.37 23.83
C LEU A 440 -10.94 -19.90 24.04
N GLU A 441 -12.23 -19.63 24.28
CA GLU A 441 -12.72 -18.28 24.54
C GLU A 441 -12.12 -17.67 25.81
N ALA A 442 -12.04 -18.46 26.88
CA ALA A 442 -11.36 -18.04 28.10
C ALA A 442 -9.85 -17.81 27.90
N LEU A 443 -9.20 -18.59 27.02
CA LEU A 443 -7.81 -18.38 26.64
C LEU A 443 -7.63 -17.07 25.87
N HIS A 444 -8.50 -16.78 24.90
CA HIS A 444 -8.48 -15.51 24.15
C HIS A 444 -8.58 -14.30 25.08
N GLN A 445 -9.59 -14.27 25.95
CA GLN A 445 -9.78 -13.18 26.91
C GLN A 445 -8.55 -12.97 27.82
N ARG A 446 -7.90 -14.07 28.21
CA ARG A 446 -6.72 -14.01 29.06
C ARG A 446 -5.48 -13.54 28.32
N ILE A 447 -5.30 -13.93 27.05
CA ILE A 447 -4.23 -13.42 26.19
C ILE A 447 -4.45 -11.93 25.90
N ASP A 448 -5.68 -11.48 25.66
CA ASP A 448 -5.99 -10.05 25.52
C ASP A 448 -5.55 -9.24 26.73
N HIS A 449 -5.85 -9.74 27.93
CA HIS A 449 -5.41 -9.11 29.16
C HIS A 449 -3.87 -9.07 29.26
N ILE A 450 -3.20 -10.20 29.03
CA ILE A 450 -1.73 -10.29 29.05
C ILE A 450 -1.13 -9.27 28.07
N ASN A 451 -1.59 -9.25 26.82
CA ASN A 451 -1.05 -8.39 25.78
C ASN A 451 -1.32 -6.91 26.05
N GLN A 452 -2.47 -6.58 26.66
CA GLN A 452 -2.73 -5.24 27.14
C GLN A 452 -1.73 -4.80 28.21
N VAL A 453 -1.41 -5.65 29.18
CA VAL A 453 -0.42 -5.34 30.23
C VAL A 453 0.98 -5.21 29.64
N LEU A 454 1.40 -6.15 28.80
CA LEU A 454 2.70 -6.08 28.12
C LEU A 454 2.83 -4.82 27.27
N ARG A 455 1.79 -4.45 26.52
CA ARG A 455 1.76 -3.19 25.77
C ARG A 455 1.91 -1.99 26.69
N GLN A 456 1.19 -1.91 27.81
CA GLN A 456 1.30 -0.80 28.77
C GLN A 456 2.70 -0.65 29.36
N ILE A 457 3.41 -1.74 29.61
CA ILE A 457 4.82 -1.71 30.04
C ILE A 457 5.72 -1.25 28.89
N ARG A 458 5.47 -1.73 27.67
CA ARG A 458 6.22 -1.34 26.48
C ARG A 458 6.12 0.16 26.19
N GLU A 459 4.97 0.79 26.44
CA GLU A 459 4.77 2.24 26.29
C GLU A 459 5.72 3.11 27.13
N GLN A 460 6.34 2.54 28.17
CA GLN A 460 7.30 3.26 29.03
C GLN A 460 8.73 3.24 28.47
N ARG A 461 8.99 2.48 27.40
CA ARG A 461 10.29 2.40 26.72
C ARG A 461 10.46 3.59 25.78
N GLU A 462 11.68 3.83 25.32
CA GLU A 462 11.92 4.76 24.23
C GLU A 462 11.23 4.23 22.97
N HIS A 463 10.34 5.03 22.38
CA HIS A 463 9.61 4.64 21.18
C HIS A 463 10.52 4.70 19.95
N PRO A 464 10.33 3.80 18.97
CA PRO A 464 10.90 3.99 17.66
C PRO A 464 10.40 5.32 17.06
N LEU A 465 11.23 5.95 16.24
CA LEU A 465 10.85 7.20 15.59
C LEU A 465 9.62 6.98 14.69
N ARG A 466 8.61 7.82 14.84
CA ARG A 466 7.44 7.81 13.97
C ARG A 466 7.64 8.79 12.83
N ASP A 467 7.33 8.36 11.61
CA ASP A 467 7.23 9.25 10.47
C ASP A 467 5.82 9.85 10.43
N ASP A 468 5.72 11.09 10.90
CA ASP A 468 4.45 11.80 11.05
C ASP A 468 3.92 12.39 9.72
N LYS A 469 4.56 12.08 8.58
CA LYS A 469 4.01 12.46 7.27
C LYS A 469 2.68 11.77 7.03
N ILE A 470 1.71 12.54 6.55
CA ILE A 470 0.46 12.02 5.99
C ILE A 470 0.62 11.98 4.47
N VAL A 471 0.74 10.78 3.91
CA VAL A 471 0.84 10.54 2.47
C VAL A 471 -0.55 10.23 1.91
N THR A 472 -0.98 11.00 0.90
CA THR A 472 -2.34 10.92 0.33
C THR A 472 -2.70 9.51 -0.15
N ALA A 473 -1.86 8.87 -0.95
CA ALA A 473 -2.09 7.49 -1.43
C ALA A 473 -2.26 6.48 -0.27
N TRP A 474 -1.38 6.51 0.73
CA TRP A 474 -1.40 5.52 1.83
C TRP A 474 -2.59 5.75 2.77
N ASN A 475 -3.00 7.00 2.94
CA ASN A 475 -4.23 7.31 3.65
C ASN A 475 -5.46 6.86 2.85
N GLY A 476 -5.45 6.98 1.51
CA GLY A 476 -6.48 6.38 0.65
C GLY A 476 -6.63 4.88 0.87
N MET A 477 -5.52 4.15 0.95
CA MET A 477 -5.52 2.72 1.30
C MET A 477 -6.14 2.45 2.67
N MET A 478 -5.79 3.23 3.70
CA MET A 478 -6.38 3.07 5.03
C MET A 478 -7.86 3.40 5.07
N ILE A 479 -8.29 4.45 4.38
CA ILE A 479 -9.70 4.83 4.28
C ILE A 479 -10.48 3.65 3.69
N THR A 480 -9.98 3.02 2.62
CA THR A 480 -10.57 1.80 2.05
C THR A 480 -10.68 0.69 3.10
N ALA A 481 -9.61 0.39 3.82
CA ALA A 481 -9.58 -0.67 4.82
C ALA A 481 -10.55 -0.43 5.99
N PHE A 482 -10.56 0.78 6.57
CA PHE A 482 -11.50 1.15 7.62
C PHE A 482 -12.94 1.16 7.13
N ALA A 483 -13.21 1.62 5.90
CA ALA A 483 -14.55 1.62 5.34
C ALA A 483 -15.09 0.19 5.14
N GLN A 484 -14.26 -0.72 4.61
CA GLN A 484 -14.64 -2.13 4.47
C GLN A 484 -14.79 -2.83 5.83
N ALA A 485 -13.91 -2.55 6.79
CA ALA A 485 -14.00 -3.12 8.13
C ALA A 485 -15.22 -2.60 8.90
N ALA A 486 -15.53 -1.31 8.79
CA ALA A 486 -16.73 -0.72 9.37
C ALA A 486 -18.00 -1.40 8.83
N ASP A 487 -18.02 -1.69 7.54
CA ASP A 487 -19.13 -2.35 6.86
C ASP A 487 -19.31 -3.82 7.26
N LEU A 488 -18.21 -4.59 7.28
CA LEU A 488 -18.27 -6.03 7.53
C LEU A 488 -18.24 -6.42 9.01
N LEU A 489 -17.73 -5.55 9.88
CA LEU A 489 -17.65 -5.76 11.34
C LEU A 489 -18.67 -4.92 12.13
N ASP A 490 -19.51 -4.14 11.44
CA ASP A 490 -20.50 -3.22 12.02
C ASP A 490 -19.88 -2.27 13.08
N SER A 491 -18.79 -1.61 12.71
CA SER A 491 -18.00 -0.76 13.61
C SER A 491 -18.11 0.73 13.28
N ASP A 492 -18.85 1.47 14.11
CA ASP A 492 -18.97 2.92 13.99
C ASP A 492 -17.64 3.66 14.23
N SER A 493 -16.79 3.17 15.13
CA SER A 493 -15.47 3.78 15.34
C SER A 493 -14.60 3.71 14.08
N TYR A 494 -14.66 2.61 13.34
CA TYR A 494 -13.96 2.45 12.06
C TYR A 494 -14.56 3.35 10.98
N ARG A 495 -15.89 3.49 10.93
CA ARG A 495 -16.56 4.44 10.04
C ARG A 495 -16.08 5.86 10.30
N GLN A 496 -16.12 6.32 11.55
CA GLN A 496 -15.70 7.66 11.95
C GLN A 496 -14.22 7.92 11.62
N ALA A 497 -13.35 6.92 11.79
CA ALA A 497 -11.94 7.03 11.43
C ALA A 497 -11.74 7.24 9.92
N ALA A 498 -12.43 6.46 9.08
CA ALA A 498 -12.39 6.61 7.63
C ALA A 498 -12.91 7.98 7.18
N GLU A 499 -14.06 8.43 7.71
CA GLU A 499 -14.65 9.72 7.37
C GLU A 499 -13.76 10.89 7.80
N ARG A 500 -13.20 10.85 9.01
CA ARG A 500 -12.28 11.88 9.51
C ARG A 500 -11.01 12.00 8.65
N ALA A 501 -10.41 10.87 8.28
CA ALA A 501 -9.23 10.88 7.41
C ALA A 501 -9.55 11.41 6.02
N ALA A 502 -10.71 11.03 5.45
CA ALA A 502 -11.17 11.54 4.17
C ALA A 502 -11.46 13.04 4.19
N GLU A 503 -12.13 13.56 5.24
CA GLU A 503 -12.35 15.00 5.39
C GLU A 503 -11.04 15.75 5.62
N PHE A 504 -10.11 15.19 6.39
CA PHE A 504 -8.78 15.78 6.59
C PHE A 504 -8.05 15.98 5.24
N LEU A 505 -7.94 14.93 4.43
CA LEU A 505 -7.30 15.02 3.12
C LEU A 505 -8.05 15.99 2.19
N TRP A 506 -9.38 15.99 2.24
CA TRP A 506 -10.18 16.90 1.43
C TRP A 506 -9.96 18.38 1.78
N GLN A 507 -9.70 18.68 3.06
CA GLN A 507 -9.46 20.04 3.55
C GLN A 507 -8.01 20.49 3.37
N HIS A 508 -7.04 19.61 3.63
CA HIS A 508 -5.63 19.98 3.73
C HIS A 508 -4.83 19.59 2.48
N ASN A 509 -5.14 18.46 1.84
CA ASN A 509 -4.36 17.96 0.72
C ASN A 509 -4.96 18.34 -0.64
N ARG A 510 -6.12 19.00 -0.71
CA ARG A 510 -6.70 19.49 -1.97
C ARG A 510 -6.30 20.95 -2.25
N LYS A 511 -5.74 21.24 -3.43
CA LYS A 511 -5.31 22.59 -3.89
C LYS A 511 -6.42 23.39 -4.60
N GLY A 512 -7.51 22.74 -4.98
CA GLY A 512 -8.56 23.28 -5.87
C GLY A 512 -8.49 22.72 -7.29
N ALA A 513 -9.60 22.76 -8.04
CA ALA A 513 -9.72 22.16 -9.39
C ALA A 513 -9.23 20.70 -9.48
N GLY A 514 -9.57 19.88 -8.48
CA GLY A 514 -9.19 18.49 -8.37
C GLY A 514 -7.72 18.22 -7.98
N GLN A 515 -6.83 19.22 -7.95
CA GLN A 515 -5.41 18.99 -7.65
C GLN A 515 -5.17 18.57 -6.20
N LEU A 516 -4.23 17.65 -6.02
CA LEU A 516 -3.81 17.15 -4.71
C LEU A 516 -2.35 17.50 -4.39
N TRP A 517 -2.07 17.69 -3.10
CA TRP A 517 -0.76 17.56 -2.47
C TRP A 517 -0.55 16.09 -2.10
N ARG A 518 0.69 15.62 -2.20
CA ARG A 518 1.07 14.28 -1.80
C ARG A 518 1.29 14.17 -0.30
N VAL A 519 2.01 15.13 0.27
CA VAL A 519 2.50 15.09 1.65
C VAL A 519 1.82 16.18 2.46
N HIS A 520 1.47 15.85 3.69
CA HIS A 520 1.15 16.82 4.73
C HIS A 520 1.99 16.52 5.97
N LEU A 521 2.68 17.54 6.49
CA LEU A 521 3.50 17.46 7.70
C LEU A 521 3.47 18.81 8.43
N ASP A 522 3.36 18.79 9.76
CA ASP A 522 3.41 19.98 10.61
C ASP A 522 2.47 21.12 10.16
N GLY A 523 1.26 20.77 9.73
CA GLY A 523 0.25 21.74 9.28
C GLY A 523 0.45 22.29 7.88
N LYS A 524 1.46 21.81 7.14
CA LYS A 524 1.79 22.24 5.78
C LYS A 524 1.65 21.07 4.80
N SER A 525 0.94 21.32 3.71
CA SER A 525 0.87 20.40 2.58
C SER A 525 1.91 20.79 1.53
N SER A 526 2.65 19.81 1.02
CA SER A 526 3.75 19.99 0.07
C SER A 526 3.78 18.86 -0.96
N ILE A 527 4.57 19.09 -2.03
CA ILE A 527 4.79 18.18 -3.16
C ILE A 527 3.53 17.87 -3.99
N SER A 528 3.59 18.08 -5.30
CA SER A 528 2.50 17.71 -6.20
C SER A 528 2.16 16.22 -6.07
N ALA A 529 0.88 15.90 -5.99
CA ALA A 529 0.42 14.52 -5.98
C ALA A 529 0.73 13.83 -7.31
N ASN A 530 1.12 12.56 -7.20
CA ASN A 530 1.30 11.68 -8.34
C ASN A 530 0.00 10.95 -8.66
N GLN A 531 -0.05 10.28 -9.82
CA GLN A 531 -1.25 9.58 -10.29
C GLN A 531 -1.84 8.64 -9.24
N GLU A 532 -1.00 7.91 -8.50
CA GLU A 532 -1.43 6.96 -7.47
C GLU A 532 -2.22 7.62 -6.33
N ASP A 533 -1.91 8.87 -5.97
CA ASP A 533 -2.60 9.59 -4.89
C ASP A 533 -4.08 9.82 -5.24
N TYR A 534 -4.37 10.08 -6.53
CA TYR A 534 -5.73 10.22 -7.03
C TYR A 534 -6.45 8.88 -7.07
N ALA A 535 -5.78 7.83 -7.53
CA ALA A 535 -6.35 6.49 -7.63
C ALA A 535 -6.74 5.94 -6.25
N TYR A 536 -5.81 5.94 -5.29
CA TYR A 536 -6.05 5.41 -3.95
C TYR A 536 -7.06 6.23 -3.14
N LEU A 537 -6.96 7.56 -3.16
CA LEU A 537 -7.94 8.39 -2.45
C LEU A 537 -9.32 8.25 -3.11
N GLY A 538 -9.40 8.32 -4.45
CA GLY A 538 -10.64 8.12 -5.19
C GLY A 538 -11.31 6.78 -4.87
N GLU A 539 -10.52 5.69 -4.80
CA GLU A 539 -11.01 4.37 -4.40
C GLU A 539 -11.58 4.39 -2.96
N GLY A 540 -10.83 4.93 -2.00
CA GLY A 540 -11.30 5.05 -0.61
C GLY A 540 -12.60 5.85 -0.47
N LEU A 541 -12.73 6.97 -1.20
CA LEU A 541 -13.97 7.75 -1.22
C LEU A 541 -15.14 6.97 -1.85
N SER A 542 -14.89 6.12 -2.84
CA SER A 542 -15.93 5.26 -3.39
C SER A 542 -16.40 4.18 -2.40
N TYR A 543 -15.53 3.69 -1.52
CA TYR A 543 -15.91 2.78 -0.44
C TYR A 543 -16.68 3.51 0.67
N LEU A 544 -16.36 4.77 0.97
CA LEU A 544 -17.17 5.60 1.88
C LEU A 544 -18.58 5.85 1.33
N TYR A 545 -18.74 6.01 0.02
CA TYR A 545 -20.08 6.07 -0.59
C TYR A 545 -20.84 4.75 -0.41
N ASP A 546 -20.19 3.61 -0.65
CA ASP A 546 -20.82 2.30 -0.42
C ASP A 546 -21.22 2.13 1.06
N LEU A 547 -20.37 2.54 2.00
CA LEU A 547 -20.63 2.44 3.43
C LEU A 547 -21.77 3.35 3.92
N THR A 548 -21.76 4.62 3.50
CA THR A 548 -22.62 5.66 4.10
C THR A 548 -23.85 6.00 3.27
N GLY A 549 -23.80 5.78 1.95
CA GLY A 549 -24.81 6.26 1.01
C GLY A 549 -24.80 7.79 0.79
N ASP A 550 -23.86 8.53 1.39
CA ASP A 550 -23.78 9.97 1.21
C ASP A 550 -23.22 10.32 -0.18
N PRO A 551 -23.99 10.99 -1.06
CA PRO A 551 -23.58 11.29 -2.42
C PRO A 551 -22.35 12.20 -2.51
N LYS A 552 -21.99 12.92 -1.42
CA LYS A 552 -20.76 13.73 -1.40
C LYS A 552 -19.53 12.89 -1.71
N TRP A 553 -19.47 11.65 -1.20
CA TRP A 553 -18.29 10.80 -1.36
C TRP A 553 -18.12 10.33 -2.79
N LEU A 554 -19.23 9.95 -3.45
CA LEU A 554 -19.20 9.59 -4.87
C LEU A 554 -18.81 10.79 -5.74
N SER A 555 -19.37 11.97 -5.47
CA SER A 555 -19.01 13.20 -6.20
C SER A 555 -17.53 13.55 -6.07
N ARG A 556 -16.96 13.41 -4.88
CA ARG A 556 -15.53 13.68 -4.63
C ARG A 556 -14.64 12.62 -5.27
N SER A 557 -15.03 11.35 -5.21
CA SER A 557 -14.33 10.25 -5.90
C SER A 557 -14.25 10.50 -7.42
N ARG A 558 -15.36 10.96 -8.01
CA ARG A 558 -15.41 11.35 -9.43
C ARG A 558 -14.52 12.53 -9.77
N GLU A 559 -14.53 13.59 -8.95
CA GLU A 559 -13.64 14.75 -9.15
C GLU A 559 -12.17 14.31 -9.24
N LEU A 560 -11.75 13.36 -8.38
CA LEU A 560 -10.39 12.84 -8.40
C LEU A 560 -10.11 11.94 -9.61
N ALA A 561 -11.06 11.08 -10.00
CA ALA A 561 -10.91 10.24 -11.19
C ALA A 561 -10.82 11.07 -12.48
N ASP A 562 -11.66 12.11 -12.60
CA ASP A 562 -11.65 13.02 -13.74
C ASP A 562 -10.33 13.80 -13.81
N ALA A 563 -9.84 14.29 -12.67
CA ALA A 563 -8.53 14.94 -12.57
C ALA A 563 -7.38 13.99 -12.91
N MET A 564 -7.47 12.73 -12.46
CA MET A 564 -6.47 11.69 -12.76
C MET A 564 -6.38 11.41 -14.26
N LEU A 565 -7.53 11.18 -14.91
CA LEU A 565 -7.61 10.92 -16.35
C LEU A 565 -7.07 12.12 -17.15
N ALA A 566 -7.47 13.33 -16.78
CA ALA A 566 -7.08 14.54 -17.51
C ALA A 566 -5.58 14.88 -17.41
N ARG A 567 -4.94 14.57 -16.28
CA ARG A 567 -3.55 15.01 -15.98
C ARG A 567 -2.49 13.97 -16.32
N PHE A 568 -2.83 12.69 -16.19
CA PHE A 568 -1.85 11.60 -16.22
C PHE A 568 -2.07 10.60 -17.34
N GLN A 569 -3.30 10.45 -17.85
CA GLN A 569 -3.60 9.46 -18.90
C GLN A 569 -3.13 9.94 -20.27
N GLU A 570 -2.55 9.03 -21.05
CA GLU A 570 -2.20 9.26 -22.44
C GLU A 570 -3.17 8.59 -23.41
N LYS A 571 -3.05 8.96 -24.70
CA LYS A 571 -3.91 8.43 -25.77
C LYS A 571 -3.85 6.91 -25.93
N ASP A 572 -2.82 6.25 -25.43
CA ASP A 572 -2.68 4.80 -25.44
C ASP A 572 -3.29 4.11 -24.21
N GLY A 573 -3.91 4.87 -23.30
CA GLY A 573 -4.61 4.38 -22.11
C GLY A 573 -3.74 4.28 -20.86
N GLY A 574 -2.42 4.26 -21.00
CA GLY A 574 -1.48 4.20 -19.88
C GLY A 574 -1.33 5.54 -19.15
N PHE A 575 -0.80 5.49 -17.93
CA PHE A 575 -0.59 6.66 -17.09
C PHE A 575 0.90 7.01 -16.94
N TYR A 576 1.19 8.30 -16.89
CA TYR A 576 2.43 8.81 -16.32
C TYR A 576 2.32 8.94 -14.80
N MET A 577 3.43 8.81 -14.08
CA MET A 577 3.43 8.93 -12.62
C MET A 577 3.20 10.38 -12.16
N SER A 578 3.81 11.36 -12.85
CA SER A 578 3.76 12.79 -12.54
C SER A 578 3.05 13.62 -13.63
N GLU A 579 2.66 14.85 -13.31
CA GLU A 579 1.94 15.74 -14.24
C GLU A 579 2.85 16.25 -15.37
N ALA A 580 2.27 16.68 -16.49
CA ALA A 580 3.05 17.19 -17.62
C ALA A 580 3.65 18.57 -17.27
N GLY A 581 4.89 18.82 -17.68
CA GLY A 581 5.57 20.10 -17.44
C GLY A 581 6.35 20.21 -16.13
N GLU A 582 6.40 19.14 -15.32
CA GLU A 582 7.41 19.02 -14.27
C GLU A 582 8.76 18.68 -14.95
N ASP A 583 9.60 19.71 -15.15
CA ASP A 583 10.86 19.72 -15.93
C ASP A 583 11.98 18.77 -15.43
N HIS A 584 11.68 17.83 -14.52
CA HIS A 584 12.66 16.97 -13.86
C HIS A 584 13.27 15.90 -14.78
N PHE A 585 12.57 15.51 -15.86
CA PHE A 585 12.89 14.31 -16.65
C PHE A 585 13.34 14.58 -18.09
N ASN A 586 13.60 15.83 -18.46
CA ASN A 586 13.77 16.28 -19.86
C ASN A 586 14.82 15.51 -20.69
N ALA A 587 15.73 14.76 -20.04
CA ALA A 587 16.75 13.94 -20.68
C ALA A 587 16.46 12.42 -20.73
N MET A 588 15.50 11.91 -19.94
CA MET A 588 15.25 10.47 -19.72
C MET A 588 13.78 10.08 -19.92
N GLY A 589 12.92 11.03 -20.31
CA GLY A 589 11.50 10.81 -20.45
C GLY A 589 10.80 10.67 -19.10
N ARG A 590 9.57 11.20 -19.01
CA ARG A 590 8.74 11.08 -17.81
C ARG A 590 8.44 9.60 -17.54
N PRO A 591 8.60 9.09 -16.30
CA PRO A 591 8.31 7.69 -15.99
C PRO A 591 6.81 7.41 -16.10
N ARG A 592 6.49 6.27 -16.73
CA ARG A 592 5.14 5.71 -16.77
C ARG A 592 4.97 4.74 -15.63
N ASP A 593 3.75 4.65 -15.12
CA ASP A 593 3.41 3.55 -14.23
C ASP A 593 3.41 2.24 -15.04
N GLY A 594 4.33 1.34 -14.69
CA GLY A 594 4.49 0.04 -15.34
C GLY A 594 3.37 -0.94 -15.05
N GLY A 595 2.43 -0.62 -14.16
CA GLY A 595 1.29 -1.45 -13.79
C GLY A 595 1.64 -2.69 -12.95
N SER A 596 2.94 -2.96 -12.77
CA SER A 596 3.41 -4.10 -11.98
C SER A 596 3.24 -3.82 -10.50
N ASP A 597 2.55 -4.73 -9.82
CA ASP A 597 2.40 -4.72 -8.37
C ASP A 597 3.73 -5.14 -7.70
N ASN A 598 4.06 -4.52 -6.57
CA ASN A 598 5.21 -4.84 -5.72
C ASN A 598 4.73 -5.01 -4.27
N ALA A 599 5.35 -4.33 -3.29
CA ALA A 599 4.87 -4.29 -1.91
C ALA A 599 3.48 -3.62 -1.77
N ILE A 600 3.09 -2.82 -2.77
CA ILE A 600 1.75 -2.24 -2.92
C ILE A 600 1.25 -2.50 -4.34
N ALA A 601 -0.06 -2.47 -4.54
CA ALA A 601 -0.63 -2.46 -5.88
C ALA A 601 -0.20 -1.20 -6.65
N SER A 602 0.00 -1.32 -7.97
CA SER A 602 0.36 -0.16 -8.79
C SER A 602 -0.77 0.88 -8.84
N GLY A 603 -0.41 2.14 -9.09
CA GLY A 603 -1.39 3.22 -9.26
C GLY A 603 -2.38 2.96 -10.40
N SER A 604 -1.95 2.23 -11.43
CA SER A 604 -2.73 1.80 -12.59
C SER A 604 -3.66 0.64 -12.24
N SER A 605 -3.20 -0.34 -11.46
CA SER A 605 -4.05 -1.41 -10.93
C SER A 605 -5.20 -0.82 -10.11
N VAL A 606 -4.91 0.15 -9.26
CA VAL A 606 -5.93 0.81 -8.40
C VAL A 606 -6.81 1.76 -9.20
N ALA A 607 -6.26 2.47 -10.19
CA ALA A 607 -7.05 3.25 -11.13
C ALA A 607 -8.07 2.38 -11.86
N LEU A 608 -7.71 1.15 -12.26
CA LEU A 608 -8.66 0.24 -12.89
C LEU A 608 -9.83 -0.11 -11.97
N HIS A 609 -9.55 -0.42 -10.70
CA HIS A 609 -10.60 -0.61 -9.68
C HIS A 609 -11.46 0.63 -9.51
N LEU A 610 -10.85 1.82 -9.38
CA LEU A 610 -11.59 3.08 -9.25
C LEU A 610 -12.53 3.32 -10.45
N LEU A 611 -12.00 3.20 -11.68
CA LEU A 611 -12.78 3.39 -12.91
C LEU A 611 -13.91 2.38 -13.03
N GLN A 612 -13.66 1.11 -12.72
CA GLN A 612 -14.67 0.06 -12.67
C GLN A 612 -15.76 0.38 -11.65
N ARG A 613 -15.38 0.81 -10.43
CA ARG A 613 -16.33 1.14 -9.37
C ARG A 613 -17.19 2.33 -9.74
N LEU A 614 -16.58 3.40 -10.27
CA LEU A 614 -17.29 4.59 -10.72
C LEU A 614 -18.21 4.30 -11.90
N TRP A 615 -17.79 3.45 -12.86
CA TRP A 615 -18.66 2.99 -13.93
C TRP A 615 -19.94 2.36 -13.37
N LEU A 616 -19.83 1.40 -12.45
CA LEU A 616 -20.99 0.73 -11.88
C LEU A 616 -21.88 1.65 -11.03
N ARG A 617 -21.29 2.61 -10.33
CA ARG A 617 -22.00 3.51 -9.39
C ARG A 617 -22.58 4.76 -10.04
N SER A 618 -22.14 5.12 -11.23
CA SER A 618 -22.51 6.38 -11.86
C SER A 618 -22.97 6.27 -13.32
N GLY A 619 -22.65 5.16 -13.99
CA GLY A 619 -23.03 4.93 -15.38
C GLY A 619 -22.36 5.83 -16.41
N HIS A 620 -21.35 6.61 -16.02
CA HIS A 620 -20.60 7.46 -16.96
C HIS A 620 -19.70 6.60 -17.84
N LEU A 621 -20.04 6.53 -19.13
CA LEU A 621 -19.38 5.65 -20.10
C LEU A 621 -17.88 5.94 -20.24
N ASP A 622 -17.46 7.18 -20.00
CA ASP A 622 -16.05 7.59 -20.05
C ASP A 622 -15.16 6.76 -19.12
N TYR A 623 -15.65 6.39 -17.93
CA TYR A 623 -14.90 5.53 -17.01
C TYR A 623 -14.75 4.10 -17.54
N LYS A 624 -15.80 3.57 -18.18
CA LYS A 624 -15.73 2.25 -18.83
C LYS A 624 -14.73 2.27 -19.99
N THR A 625 -14.80 3.28 -20.85
CA THR A 625 -13.87 3.42 -21.98
C THR A 625 -12.42 3.59 -21.50
N ALA A 626 -12.19 4.37 -20.43
CA ALA A 626 -10.87 4.51 -19.83
C ALA A 626 -10.36 3.18 -19.25
N ALA A 627 -11.22 2.42 -18.56
CA ALA A 627 -10.89 1.10 -18.03
C ALA A 627 -10.52 0.10 -19.14
N GLU A 628 -11.32 0.01 -20.20
CA GLU A 628 -11.05 -0.84 -21.36
C GLU A 628 -9.74 -0.46 -22.06
N SER A 629 -9.45 0.83 -22.20
CA SER A 629 -8.19 1.32 -22.78
C SER A 629 -6.99 0.96 -21.91
N LEU A 630 -7.12 1.03 -20.59
CA LEU A 630 -6.05 0.68 -19.65
C LEU A 630 -5.76 -0.83 -19.67
N ILE A 631 -6.80 -1.68 -19.72
CA ILE A 631 -6.64 -3.14 -19.88
C ILE A 631 -5.92 -3.45 -21.18
N ALA A 632 -6.33 -2.82 -22.28
CA ALA A 632 -5.71 -3.02 -23.57
C ALA A 632 -4.23 -2.59 -23.59
N TYR A 633 -3.87 -1.54 -22.85
CA TYR A 633 -2.48 -1.08 -22.69
C TYR A 633 -1.60 -2.16 -22.03
N PHE A 634 -2.07 -2.77 -20.94
CA PHE A 634 -1.27 -3.75 -20.19
C PHE A 634 -1.39 -5.19 -20.68
N ALA A 635 -2.34 -5.52 -21.57
CA ALA A 635 -2.62 -6.89 -22.00
C ALA A 635 -1.37 -7.68 -22.45
N ALA A 636 -0.45 -7.04 -23.17
CA ALA A 636 0.80 -7.71 -23.60
C ALA A 636 1.76 -8.03 -22.44
N ASN A 637 1.83 -7.16 -21.43
CA ASN A 637 2.67 -7.39 -20.27
C ASN A 637 2.06 -8.44 -19.34
N ILE A 638 0.73 -8.38 -19.14
CA ILE A 638 -0.01 -9.37 -18.35
C ILE A 638 0.16 -10.76 -18.95
N GLU A 639 0.03 -10.94 -20.28
CA GLU A 639 0.25 -12.26 -20.89
C GLU A 639 1.68 -12.79 -20.70
N ARG A 640 2.67 -11.90 -20.62
CA ARG A 640 4.08 -12.28 -20.41
C ARG A 640 4.37 -12.63 -18.95
N GLN A 641 3.82 -11.87 -18.01
CA GLN A 641 4.08 -11.98 -16.58
C GLN A 641 2.81 -11.70 -15.77
N PRO A 642 1.82 -12.62 -15.75
CA PRO A 642 0.50 -12.34 -15.19
C PRO A 642 0.53 -12.15 -13.66
N ASN A 643 1.44 -12.81 -12.95
CA ASN A 643 1.63 -12.63 -11.51
C ASN A 643 2.22 -11.25 -11.12
N GLY A 644 2.64 -10.44 -12.09
CA GLY A 644 3.03 -9.05 -11.85
C GLY A 644 1.84 -8.08 -11.78
N TYR A 645 0.63 -8.49 -12.18
CA TYR A 645 -0.53 -7.58 -12.38
C TYR A 645 -1.76 -8.09 -11.62
N THR A 646 -1.54 -8.69 -10.46
CA THR A 646 -2.55 -9.42 -9.69
C THR A 646 -3.74 -8.57 -9.25
N TYR A 647 -3.52 -7.34 -8.78
CA TYR A 647 -4.61 -6.45 -8.37
C TYR A 647 -5.39 -5.95 -9.58
N MET A 648 -4.71 -5.68 -10.71
CA MET A 648 -5.36 -5.34 -11.98
C MET A 648 -6.24 -6.47 -12.51
N LEU A 649 -5.77 -7.72 -12.45
CA LEU A 649 -6.53 -8.90 -12.89
C LEU A 649 -7.83 -9.06 -12.09
N SER A 650 -7.82 -8.80 -10.79
CA SER A 650 -9.06 -8.81 -10.00
C SER A 650 -10.07 -7.73 -10.46
N ALA A 651 -9.61 -6.55 -10.88
CA ALA A 651 -10.48 -5.52 -11.44
C ALA A 651 -11.06 -5.92 -12.81
N VAL A 652 -10.25 -6.59 -13.65
CA VAL A 652 -10.70 -7.17 -14.92
C VAL A 652 -11.81 -8.19 -14.68
N ASP A 653 -11.63 -9.08 -13.71
CA ASP A 653 -12.66 -10.07 -13.36
C ASP A 653 -13.93 -9.42 -12.77
N ASN A 654 -13.79 -8.32 -12.02
CA ASN A 654 -14.94 -7.52 -11.59
C ASN A 654 -15.72 -6.91 -12.76
N LEU A 655 -15.03 -6.39 -13.79
CA LEU A 655 -15.69 -5.88 -15.00
C LEU A 655 -16.38 -6.98 -15.81
N ASN A 656 -15.73 -8.13 -15.95
CA ASN A 656 -16.21 -9.21 -16.82
C ASN A 656 -17.27 -10.09 -16.16
N GLN A 657 -17.17 -10.30 -14.86
CA GLN A 657 -17.96 -11.29 -14.12
C GLN A 657 -18.74 -10.71 -12.94
N GLY A 658 -18.68 -9.39 -12.73
CA GLY A 658 -19.30 -8.67 -11.61
C GLY A 658 -18.47 -8.71 -10.33
N GLU A 659 -18.68 -7.70 -9.47
CA GLU A 659 -18.09 -7.62 -8.13
C GLU A 659 -18.63 -8.75 -7.21
N ARG A 660 -17.82 -9.21 -6.24
CA ARG A 660 -18.18 -10.25 -5.25
C ARG A 660 -18.49 -9.61 -3.88
N THR A 661 -19.55 -8.83 -3.84
CA THR A 661 -19.96 -8.02 -2.68
C THR A 661 -21.45 -8.15 -2.41
N HIS A 662 -21.89 -7.82 -1.19
CA HIS A 662 -23.31 -7.76 -0.83
C HIS A 662 -24.02 -6.55 -1.40
N ARG A 663 -23.29 -5.58 -1.99
CA ARG A 663 -23.87 -4.40 -2.63
C ARG A 663 -23.80 -4.48 -4.14
N GLY A 664 -24.91 -4.18 -4.79
CA GLY A 664 -24.99 -4.13 -6.25
C GLY A 664 -25.52 -2.79 -6.73
N TYR A 665 -25.22 -2.49 -7.98
CA TYR A 665 -25.72 -1.32 -8.68
C TYR A 665 -26.32 -1.75 -10.01
N ALA A 666 -27.47 -1.21 -10.36
CA ALA A 666 -28.14 -1.43 -11.63
C ALA A 666 -28.64 -0.10 -12.19
N ALA A 667 -29.12 -0.12 -13.45
CA ALA A 667 -29.65 1.06 -14.11
C ALA A 667 -28.64 2.21 -14.11
N LEU A 668 -27.40 1.94 -14.55
CA LEU A 668 -26.34 2.95 -14.64
C LEU A 668 -26.02 3.60 -13.28
N GLY A 669 -26.11 2.83 -12.19
CA GLY A 669 -25.83 3.29 -10.84
C GLY A 669 -27.02 3.93 -10.12
N GLY A 670 -28.16 4.10 -10.80
CA GLY A 670 -29.37 4.68 -10.21
C GLY A 670 -30.02 3.78 -9.16
N ILE A 671 -30.03 2.47 -9.38
CA ILE A 671 -30.62 1.50 -8.44
C ILE A 671 -29.52 0.89 -7.57
N ARG A 672 -29.71 0.96 -6.24
CA ARG A 672 -28.79 0.37 -5.25
C ARG A 672 -29.41 -0.87 -4.63
N LEU A 673 -28.61 -1.92 -4.51
CA LEU A 673 -28.98 -3.23 -3.99
C LEU A 673 -28.14 -3.55 -2.76
N GLU A 674 -28.75 -4.13 -1.73
CA GLU A 674 -28.04 -4.67 -0.57
C GLU A 674 -28.61 -6.01 -0.13
N ALA A 675 -27.76 -7.03 -0.07
CA ALA A 675 -28.14 -8.39 0.30
C ALA A 675 -27.60 -8.76 1.70
N GLY A 676 -28.49 -9.19 2.59
CA GLY A 676 -28.17 -9.59 3.95
C GLY A 676 -28.73 -10.97 4.30
N LEU A 677 -28.12 -11.63 5.28
CA LEU A 677 -28.54 -12.90 5.85
C LEU A 677 -28.81 -12.73 7.34
N LYS A 678 -29.93 -13.27 7.81
CA LYS A 678 -30.24 -13.39 9.23
C LYS A 678 -30.31 -14.87 9.64
N PRO A 679 -29.73 -15.28 10.77
CA PRO A 679 -29.82 -16.66 11.22
C PRO A 679 -31.27 -17.02 11.59
N MET A 680 -31.74 -18.21 11.18
CA MET A 680 -33.04 -18.76 11.59
C MET A 680 -32.87 -20.04 12.42
N SER A 681 -32.06 -20.97 11.94
CA SER A 681 -31.67 -22.21 12.64
C SER A 681 -30.32 -22.71 12.11
N ASP A 682 -29.76 -23.77 12.67
CA ASP A 682 -28.40 -24.28 12.36
C ASP A 682 -28.10 -24.46 10.86
N ASN A 683 -29.12 -24.77 10.05
CA ASN A 683 -29.00 -24.93 8.61
C ASN A 683 -29.88 -23.97 7.78
N LYS A 684 -30.56 -23.00 8.40
CA LYS A 684 -31.48 -22.07 7.72
C LYS A 684 -31.17 -20.61 8.01
N GLN A 685 -31.24 -19.81 6.96
CA GLN A 685 -31.00 -18.37 6.99
C GLN A 685 -32.12 -17.65 6.25
N LEU A 686 -32.49 -16.47 6.72
CA LEU A 686 -33.38 -15.57 6.00
C LEU A 686 -32.53 -14.64 5.13
N LEU A 687 -32.67 -14.76 3.82
CA LEU A 687 -32.16 -13.79 2.86
C LEU A 687 -33.07 -12.58 2.80
N GLU A 688 -32.48 -11.40 2.95
CA GLU A 688 -33.13 -10.11 2.72
C GLU A 688 -32.37 -9.35 1.63
N LEU A 689 -33.05 -8.99 0.55
CA LEU A 689 -32.50 -8.15 -0.51
C LEU A 689 -33.26 -6.83 -0.55
N ALA A 690 -32.60 -5.76 -0.11
CA ALA A 690 -33.12 -4.41 -0.22
C ALA A 690 -32.77 -3.83 -1.60
N ILE A 691 -33.75 -3.22 -2.26
CA ILE A 691 -33.60 -2.57 -3.57
C ILE A 691 -34.11 -1.15 -3.42
N GLN A 692 -33.24 -0.17 -3.63
CA GLN A 692 -33.54 1.24 -3.60
C GLN A 692 -33.66 1.75 -5.04
N ILE A 693 -34.88 2.11 -5.43
CA ILE A 693 -35.19 2.62 -6.76
C ILE A 693 -35.43 4.13 -6.65
N PRO A 694 -34.66 4.96 -7.39
CA PRO A 694 -34.79 6.40 -7.30
C PRO A 694 -36.11 6.88 -7.92
N GLU A 695 -36.57 8.06 -7.52
CA GLU A 695 -37.77 8.68 -8.09
C GLU A 695 -37.66 8.81 -9.62
N GLY A 696 -38.76 8.55 -10.33
CA GLY A 696 -38.82 8.55 -11.79
C GLY A 696 -38.29 7.28 -12.46
N TRP A 697 -37.77 6.32 -11.69
CA TRP A 697 -37.39 4.98 -12.16
C TRP A 697 -38.27 3.89 -11.56
N HIS A 698 -38.42 2.80 -12.30
CA HIS A 698 -39.10 1.59 -11.85
C HIS A 698 -38.43 0.35 -12.45
N ILE A 699 -38.73 -0.82 -11.88
CA ILE A 699 -38.37 -2.12 -12.46
C ILE A 699 -39.63 -2.96 -12.68
N ASN A 700 -39.63 -3.83 -13.67
CA ASN A 700 -40.77 -4.73 -13.92
C ASN A 700 -41.06 -5.61 -12.69
N ALA A 701 -42.33 -5.89 -12.42
CA ALA A 701 -42.73 -6.82 -11.38
C ALA A 701 -42.25 -8.26 -11.67
N HIS A 702 -42.30 -9.14 -10.66
CA HIS A 702 -41.98 -10.56 -10.83
C HIS A 702 -42.95 -11.29 -11.78
N HIS A 703 -44.21 -10.82 -11.81
CA HIS A 703 -45.24 -11.27 -12.75
C HIS A 703 -45.73 -10.07 -13.58
N PRO A 704 -44.99 -9.68 -14.63
CA PRO A 704 -45.38 -8.57 -15.47
C PRO A 704 -46.61 -8.95 -16.33
N LEU A 705 -47.37 -7.95 -16.79
CA LEU A 705 -48.62 -8.17 -17.54
C LEU A 705 -48.42 -8.66 -18.99
N GLY A 706 -47.22 -8.47 -19.55
CA GLY A 706 -46.86 -8.84 -20.92
C GLY A 706 -45.78 -9.92 -20.97
N GLU A 707 -45.94 -10.90 -21.85
CA GLU A 707 -45.02 -12.05 -21.99
C GLU A 707 -43.61 -11.67 -22.46
N SER A 708 -43.44 -10.51 -23.10
CA SER A 708 -42.14 -10.02 -23.58
C SER A 708 -41.37 -9.19 -22.54
N LEU A 709 -41.97 -8.90 -21.39
CA LEU A 709 -41.34 -8.10 -20.34
C LEU A 709 -40.42 -8.99 -19.51
N ILE A 710 -39.22 -8.50 -19.21
CA ILE A 710 -38.28 -9.24 -18.37
C ILE A 710 -38.70 -9.09 -16.91
N PRO A 711 -39.02 -10.19 -16.20
CA PRO A 711 -39.43 -10.13 -14.81
C PRO A 711 -38.24 -9.76 -13.91
N THR A 712 -38.54 -9.14 -12.77
CA THR A 712 -37.58 -9.11 -11.67
C THR A 712 -37.54 -10.49 -11.03
N GLU A 713 -36.39 -11.15 -11.11
CA GLU A 713 -36.20 -12.53 -10.65
C GLU A 713 -34.91 -12.67 -9.85
N LEU A 714 -35.04 -13.10 -8.60
CA LEU A 714 -33.93 -13.46 -7.73
C LEU A 714 -33.74 -14.99 -7.73
N ARG A 715 -32.52 -15.44 -8.02
CA ARG A 715 -32.14 -16.85 -8.03
C ARG A 715 -30.77 -17.10 -7.39
N LEU A 716 -30.52 -18.34 -7.02
CA LEU A 716 -29.17 -18.83 -6.73
C LEU A 716 -28.36 -18.89 -8.03
N ALA A 717 -27.08 -18.54 -7.99
CA ALA A 717 -26.19 -18.76 -9.12
C ALA A 717 -26.02 -20.26 -9.41
N ASN A 718 -25.75 -20.62 -10.67
CA ASN A 718 -25.78 -22.02 -11.13
C ASN A 718 -24.83 -22.98 -10.40
N ASN A 719 -23.77 -22.47 -9.76
CA ASN A 719 -22.76 -23.22 -9.01
C ASN A 719 -23.17 -23.51 -7.54
N GLN A 720 -24.31 -23.00 -7.06
CA GLN A 720 -24.72 -23.06 -5.65
C GLN A 720 -25.53 -24.33 -5.32
N HIS A 721 -25.02 -25.51 -5.69
CA HIS A 721 -25.74 -26.77 -5.52
C HIS A 721 -25.96 -27.18 -4.06
N GLU A 722 -25.20 -26.64 -3.11
CA GLU A 722 -25.31 -26.96 -1.68
C GLU A 722 -26.44 -26.16 -0.98
N TRP A 723 -27.01 -25.18 -1.66
CA TRP A 723 -28.09 -24.34 -1.14
C TRP A 723 -29.43 -24.66 -1.80
N HIS A 724 -30.49 -24.62 -1.00
CA HIS A 724 -31.87 -24.58 -1.47
C HIS A 724 -32.47 -23.23 -1.09
N MET A 725 -33.05 -22.54 -2.07
CA MET A 725 -33.79 -21.31 -1.84
C MET A 725 -35.29 -21.60 -1.97
N ALA A 726 -36.03 -21.35 -0.89
CA ALA A 726 -37.49 -21.37 -0.91
C ALA A 726 -38.04 -20.28 -1.86
N PRO A 727 -39.31 -20.36 -2.29
CA PRO A 727 -39.91 -19.33 -3.13
C PRO A 727 -39.70 -17.92 -2.57
N VAL A 728 -39.21 -17.01 -3.43
CA VAL A 728 -38.93 -15.63 -3.05
C VAL A 728 -40.26 -14.88 -2.84
N THR A 729 -40.36 -14.18 -1.72
CA THR A 729 -41.46 -13.28 -1.42
C THR A 729 -41.15 -11.91 -2.01
N TYR A 730 -41.99 -11.49 -2.96
CA TYR A 730 -41.94 -10.17 -3.58
C TYR A 730 -43.03 -9.25 -2.99
N PRO A 731 -42.81 -7.92 -2.94
CA PRO A 731 -43.84 -6.99 -2.52
C PRO A 731 -44.98 -6.92 -3.54
N SER A 732 -46.10 -6.30 -3.16
CA SER A 732 -47.17 -6.01 -4.12
C SER A 732 -46.71 -4.97 -5.13
N PRO A 733 -46.86 -5.23 -6.45
CA PRO A 733 -46.49 -4.27 -7.48
C PRO A 733 -47.50 -3.12 -7.58
N VAL A 734 -47.05 -2.00 -8.13
CA VAL A 734 -47.88 -0.86 -8.48
C VAL A 734 -48.21 -0.92 -9.97
N GLN A 735 -49.41 -0.48 -10.33
CA GLN A 735 -49.81 -0.38 -11.73
C GLN A 735 -49.42 1.00 -12.27
N GLN A 736 -48.54 1.03 -13.27
CA GLN A 736 -48.07 2.27 -13.90
C GLN A 736 -48.42 2.26 -15.40
N LYS A 737 -48.79 3.41 -15.94
CA LYS A 737 -48.99 3.58 -17.38
C LYS A 737 -47.91 4.52 -17.91
N LEU A 738 -47.00 3.98 -18.71
CA LEU A 738 -45.91 4.76 -19.30
C LEU A 738 -46.38 5.53 -20.52
N THR A 739 -45.74 6.67 -20.80
CA THR A 739 -46.11 7.55 -21.91
C THR A 739 -45.93 6.89 -23.28
N PHE A 740 -44.99 5.95 -23.39
CA PHE A 740 -44.64 5.26 -24.63
C PHE A 740 -45.24 3.85 -24.77
N GLN A 741 -45.96 3.34 -23.76
CA GLN A 741 -46.66 2.05 -23.83
C GLN A 741 -48.18 2.24 -23.74
N HIS A 742 -48.91 1.45 -24.53
CA HIS A 742 -50.37 1.53 -24.56
C HIS A 742 -51.02 0.87 -23.33
N ASP A 743 -50.49 -0.28 -22.94
CA ASP A 743 -51.01 -1.08 -21.84
C ASP A 743 -50.31 -0.71 -20.53
N PRO A 744 -51.02 -0.78 -19.38
CA PRO A 744 -50.41 -0.59 -18.09
C PRO A 744 -49.42 -1.71 -17.77
N LEU A 745 -48.39 -1.38 -16.99
CA LEU A 745 -47.38 -2.27 -16.46
C LEU A 745 -47.60 -2.52 -14.98
N LEU A 746 -47.16 -3.70 -14.50
CA LEU A 746 -46.94 -3.95 -13.08
C LEU A 746 -45.46 -3.77 -12.79
N VAL A 747 -45.14 -2.88 -11.87
CA VAL A 747 -43.78 -2.42 -11.60
C VAL A 747 -43.52 -2.30 -10.11
N TYR A 748 -42.25 -2.21 -9.74
CA TYR A 748 -41.81 -1.80 -8.41
C TYR A 748 -41.15 -0.41 -8.49
N GLU A 749 -41.45 0.42 -7.50
CA GLU A 749 -40.93 1.79 -7.34
C GLU A 749 -40.51 2.03 -5.88
N GLY A 750 -39.64 3.01 -5.66
CA GLY A 750 -39.13 3.36 -4.33
C GLY A 750 -38.27 2.26 -3.68
N ASN A 751 -38.40 2.12 -2.36
CA ASN A 751 -37.65 1.12 -1.60
C ASN A 751 -38.47 -0.16 -1.47
N ILE A 752 -37.96 -1.25 -2.03
CA ILE A 752 -38.58 -2.58 -1.89
C ILE A 752 -37.64 -3.57 -1.22
N GLN A 753 -38.22 -4.66 -0.70
CA GLN A 753 -37.48 -5.74 -0.09
C GLN A 753 -37.98 -7.08 -0.64
N LEU A 754 -37.04 -7.92 -1.07
CA LEU A 754 -37.27 -9.32 -1.40
C LEU A 754 -36.80 -10.19 -0.25
N GLN A 755 -37.52 -11.28 0.03
CA GLN A 755 -37.15 -12.21 1.10
C GLN A 755 -37.24 -13.65 0.65
N ALA A 756 -36.29 -14.48 1.08
CA ALA A 756 -36.34 -15.92 0.83
C ALA A 756 -35.71 -16.68 2.00
N THR A 757 -36.23 -17.85 2.32
CA THR A 757 -35.55 -18.77 3.24
C THR A 757 -34.52 -19.58 2.45
N LEU A 758 -33.29 -19.56 2.93
CA LEU A 758 -32.19 -20.38 2.42
C LEU A 758 -31.96 -21.54 3.37
N GLU A 759 -31.76 -22.73 2.82
CA GLU A 759 -31.43 -23.93 3.55
C GLU A 759 -30.17 -24.57 2.96
N HIS A 760 -29.15 -24.79 3.79
CA HIS A 760 -27.95 -25.50 3.39
C HIS A 760 -28.15 -27.02 3.52
N LYS A 761 -27.73 -27.80 2.51
CA LYS A 761 -27.93 -29.26 2.45
C LYS A 761 -27.23 -30.04 3.55
N ARG A 762 -26.22 -29.45 4.18
CA ARG A 762 -25.51 -30.00 5.34
C ARG A 762 -25.56 -29.00 6.47
N THR A 763 -25.60 -29.44 7.73
CA THR A 763 -25.27 -28.52 8.83
C THR A 763 -23.80 -28.13 8.65
N PRO A 764 -23.45 -26.84 8.49
CA PRO A 764 -22.07 -26.44 8.36
C PRO A 764 -21.31 -26.95 9.60
N GLY A 765 -20.37 -27.87 9.41
CA GLY A 765 -19.37 -28.12 10.45
C GLY A 765 -18.51 -26.86 10.59
N ASN A 766 -17.72 -26.76 11.66
CA ASN A 766 -16.82 -25.63 11.96
C ASN A 766 -15.69 -25.37 10.92
N GLY A 767 -15.86 -25.75 9.65
CA GLY A 767 -14.88 -25.55 8.58
C GLY A 767 -15.53 -25.11 7.28
N GLY A 768 -15.41 -23.81 6.98
CA GLY A 768 -15.67 -23.20 5.67
C GLY A 768 -17.05 -22.55 5.54
N ALA A 769 -17.08 -21.21 5.55
CA ALA A 769 -18.24 -20.47 5.07
C ALA A 769 -18.38 -20.69 3.54
N THR A 770 -19.36 -21.50 3.10
CA THR A 770 -19.68 -21.59 1.67
C THR A 770 -20.22 -20.23 1.22
N LEU A 771 -19.45 -19.48 0.44
CA LEU A 771 -19.90 -18.21 -0.11
C LEU A 771 -21.10 -18.43 -1.04
N LEU A 772 -22.19 -17.75 -0.71
CA LEU A 772 -23.44 -17.80 -1.44
C LEU A 772 -23.43 -16.75 -2.55
N ASP A 773 -23.62 -17.18 -3.80
CA ASP A 773 -23.80 -16.30 -4.94
C ASP A 773 -25.27 -16.21 -5.35
N LEU A 774 -25.78 -14.99 -5.45
CA LEU A 774 -27.13 -14.67 -5.92
C LEU A 774 -27.04 -13.98 -7.29
N GLU A 775 -28.05 -14.22 -8.13
CA GLU A 775 -28.28 -13.48 -9.36
C GLU A 775 -29.66 -12.79 -9.29
N LEU A 776 -29.67 -11.46 -9.43
CA LEU A 776 -30.88 -10.68 -9.60
C LEU A 776 -30.98 -10.25 -11.06
N GLN A 777 -31.92 -10.84 -11.81
CA GLN A 777 -32.29 -10.36 -13.13
C GLN A 777 -33.34 -9.26 -12.98
N LEU A 778 -33.14 -8.13 -13.67
CA LEU A 778 -34.10 -7.03 -13.69
C LEU A 778 -34.04 -6.27 -15.02
N GLN A 779 -35.06 -5.48 -15.27
CA GLN A 779 -35.06 -4.46 -16.30
C GLN A 779 -35.58 -3.15 -15.70
N ALA A 780 -34.75 -2.12 -15.75
CA ALA A 780 -35.07 -0.79 -15.25
C ALA A 780 -35.56 0.12 -16.37
N CYS A 781 -36.60 0.88 -16.08
CA CYS A 781 -37.21 1.83 -16.98
C CYS A 781 -37.50 3.14 -16.26
N SER A 782 -37.45 4.23 -17.01
CA SER A 782 -38.01 5.52 -16.65
C SER A 782 -39.30 5.76 -17.44
N ASP A 783 -39.91 6.93 -17.27
CA ASP A 783 -41.07 7.35 -18.06
C ASP A 783 -40.73 7.62 -19.55
N GLU A 784 -39.44 7.64 -19.90
CA GLU A 784 -38.96 7.95 -21.26
C GLU A 784 -38.23 6.79 -21.94
N VAL A 785 -37.51 5.96 -21.19
CA VAL A 785 -36.62 4.93 -21.73
C VAL A 785 -36.56 3.69 -20.83
N CYS A 786 -36.52 2.51 -21.46
CA CYS A 786 -36.15 1.26 -20.80
C CYS A 786 -34.71 0.88 -21.14
N LEU A 787 -33.92 0.55 -20.12
CA LEU A 787 -32.57 0.06 -20.29
C LEU A 787 -32.57 -1.43 -20.69
N PRO A 788 -31.46 -1.93 -21.28
CA PRO A 788 -31.28 -3.35 -21.49
C PRO A 788 -31.42 -4.12 -20.17
N PRO A 789 -31.95 -5.36 -20.20
CA PRO A 789 -31.98 -6.21 -19.01
C PRO A 789 -30.59 -6.47 -18.45
N GLU A 790 -30.47 -6.46 -17.14
CA GLU A 790 -29.22 -6.67 -16.41
C GLU A 790 -29.34 -7.87 -15.47
N THR A 791 -28.22 -8.51 -15.19
CA THR A 791 -28.11 -9.55 -14.15
C THR A 791 -27.04 -9.13 -13.17
N ILE A 792 -27.45 -8.81 -11.95
CA ILE A 792 -26.55 -8.37 -10.90
C ILE A 792 -26.18 -9.55 -10.01
N ARG A 793 -24.87 -9.74 -9.79
CA ARG A 793 -24.35 -10.75 -8.87
C ARG A 793 -24.13 -10.15 -7.50
N LEU A 794 -24.58 -10.87 -6.47
CA LEU A 794 -24.49 -10.44 -5.07
C LEU A 794 -24.02 -11.58 -4.19
N GLN A 795 -23.15 -11.26 -3.23
CA GLN A 795 -22.74 -12.17 -2.16
C GLN A 795 -23.21 -11.60 -0.83
N PRO A 796 -24.33 -12.07 -0.27
CA PRO A 796 -24.88 -11.49 0.93
C PRO A 796 -23.97 -11.70 2.15
N ILE A 797 -24.12 -10.83 3.15
CA ILE A 797 -23.39 -10.90 4.42
C ILE A 797 -24.33 -11.15 5.59
N MET A 798 -23.83 -11.77 6.66
CA MET A 798 -24.58 -11.89 7.90
C MET A 798 -24.83 -10.50 8.50
N ARG A 799 -26.07 -10.22 8.90
CA ARG A 799 -26.51 -8.97 9.56
C ARG A 799 -27.24 -9.23 10.86
#